data_AF-A0A831NHE7-F1
#
_entry.id   AF-A0A831NHE7-F1
#
_cell.length_a   1.000
_cell.length_b   1.000
_cell.length_c   1.000
_cell.angle_alpha   90.00
_cell.angle_beta   90.00
_cell.angle_gamma   90.00
#
_symmetry.space_group_name_H-M   'P 1'
#
loop_
_entity.id
_entity.type
_entity.pdbx_description
1 polymer ?
#
loop_
_entity_poly.entity_id
_entity_poly.type
_entity_poly.pdbx_seq_one_letter_code
_entity_poly.pdbx_strand_id
1 'polypeptide(L)'
;MNLRFWKNALFCCCLFAITACSDEETVNPPAPTEIPKQPAELAEQLAQYNSDIAALQLMVDGEVEVVDYTSDEQHNYTLELSDGKIVNAALQAETDTDIPAFAINADGYWEYQQGGEKQTLTDLSGNPVPARKSLGKGTFTPQLALGEDGCWQMSLNGAHWKKLSDTPAPSLEGKTAASYSLFKSVTENEDGTLSLALSGGEMVLSIDATVSSSAQAWKKFFMKSEDNVLLDYSYAGYNHGESAPLDGFAWGYKVINVKERMEKDNLSAREALIKILDENKLVRVSNQNATNATAKIVIYFPADDYDLQPKGVTDKFPEIYGGNFVIKGAGAGKTRLLMNNPIGTDESTTAPLLTIKHTNSPANINNSKILATVVENAAKGSFSVKVGSVNELSVGKWVQLRLRSGNDELLKKEVGPIYSQMTTKWSVAQQPGLTGTNENGKGVNVMEFHQIKSIDGNVVTFYEPIMHEVDIAYNDYDGGWVIRDYKYFENVGVEDLSFVGKAITPYYHHGDNDPDAPDAWLYDSGYMPLQLSRVVNSWVRNVSFESVSEAVTFGESANCSAYNISITGNRGHSAVRAQGSSRVFIGKVSDESFDTRGHGQWHGCGVSKPSMGTVVWNCNWGQDACFESHATQPRATLFDNCRGGLVRYHAGGADTEAPNHLSDLTLWNLEVTGTIDEKGINFASDFKWWDAGNVWWKIYPPIVVGTHGQAVTFSQEEGQLTYEESTGTKVTPESLYEAQLQKRLGYVPAWLKALK
;
A
#
# COMPACT_ATOMS: atom_id res chain seq x y z
N MET A 1 -59.19 -0.14 -15.03
CA MET A 1 -60.65 -0.34 -14.86
C MET A 1 -61.28 1.05 -14.68
N ASN A 2 -61.97 1.53 -15.73
CA ASN A 2 -63.21 2.34 -15.74
C ASN A 2 -63.49 3.33 -14.57
N LEU A 3 -64.03 4.54 -14.75
CA LEU A 3 -64.44 5.38 -15.88
C LEU A 3 -65.03 6.67 -15.25
N ARG A 4 -64.71 7.86 -15.80
CA ARG A 4 -65.57 9.04 -16.08
C ARG A 4 -66.54 9.67 -15.05
N PHE A 5 -66.65 11.02 -15.16
CA PHE A 5 -67.85 11.87 -15.43
C PHE A 5 -67.85 13.15 -14.53
N TRP A 6 -68.21 14.38 -14.92
CA TRP A 6 -68.39 15.14 -16.16
C TRP A 6 -68.56 16.65 -15.80
N LYS A 7 -68.50 17.52 -16.81
CA LYS A 7 -68.55 18.99 -16.79
C LYS A 7 -69.96 19.61 -16.64
N ASN A 8 -69.95 20.83 -16.06
CA ASN A 8 -70.64 22.09 -16.39
C ASN A 8 -72.18 22.24 -16.47
N ALA A 9 -72.66 23.31 -15.79
CA ALA A 9 -73.36 24.50 -16.32
C ALA A 9 -74.71 24.81 -15.62
N LEU A 10 -74.93 26.04 -15.14
CA LEU A 10 -75.73 27.07 -15.84
C LEU A 10 -75.92 28.37 -15.02
N PHE A 11 -75.89 29.46 -15.78
CA PHE A 11 -76.23 30.88 -15.56
C PHE A 11 -77.49 31.20 -14.74
N CYS A 12 -77.48 32.34 -14.04
CA CYS A 12 -78.64 33.26 -14.01
C CYS A 12 -78.24 34.71 -13.64
N CYS A 13 -78.64 35.67 -14.48
CA CYS A 13 -78.46 37.11 -14.31
C CYS A 13 -79.50 37.73 -13.37
N CYS A 14 -79.17 38.86 -12.72
CA CYS A 14 -80.09 39.97 -12.43
C CYS A 14 -79.30 41.29 -12.20
N LEU A 15 -79.66 42.32 -12.96
CA LEU A 15 -79.24 43.73 -12.83
C LEU A 15 -79.90 44.40 -11.61
N PHE A 16 -79.22 45.36 -10.96
CA PHE A 16 -79.80 46.65 -10.53
C PHE A 16 -78.69 47.72 -10.39
N ALA A 17 -78.96 48.92 -10.96
CA ALA A 17 -78.18 50.16 -10.89
C ALA A 17 -78.25 50.79 -9.46
N ILE A 18 -77.56 51.86 -9.01
CA ILE A 18 -77.29 53.21 -9.57
C ILE A 18 -76.18 53.90 -8.67
N THR A 19 -75.21 54.57 -9.31
CA THR A 19 -74.34 55.75 -8.94
C THR A 19 -73.71 55.99 -7.55
N ALA A 20 -72.40 56.30 -7.54
CA ALA A 20 -71.83 57.58 -7.04
C ALA A 20 -70.32 57.73 -7.41
N CYS A 21 -69.95 58.90 -7.98
CA CYS A 21 -68.59 59.44 -8.21
C CYS A 21 -67.79 59.59 -6.89
N SER A 22 -66.45 59.73 -6.82
CA SER A 22 -65.33 59.92 -7.76
C SER A 22 -64.03 59.63 -6.99
N ASP A 23 -63.04 59.06 -7.68
CA ASP A 23 -61.62 59.49 -7.70
C ASP A 23 -60.80 58.30 -8.23
N GLU A 24 -60.64 58.25 -9.56
CA GLU A 24 -59.66 57.38 -10.20
C GLU A 24 -58.27 57.99 -9.99
N GLU A 25 -57.57 57.56 -8.95
CA GLU A 25 -56.11 57.52 -9.02
C GLU A 25 -55.74 56.46 -10.08
N THR A 26 -55.37 56.94 -11.26
CA THR A 26 -54.65 56.13 -12.25
C THR A 26 -53.31 55.74 -11.66
N VAL A 27 -53.26 54.62 -10.92
CA VAL A 27 -52.02 53.90 -10.67
C VAL A 27 -51.61 53.30 -12.01
N ASN A 28 -50.71 54.00 -12.72
CA ASN A 28 -50.02 53.38 -13.84
C ASN A 28 -49.42 52.06 -13.34
N PRO A 29 -49.68 50.91 -13.99
CA PRO A 29 -48.94 49.70 -13.66
C PRO A 29 -47.45 50.01 -13.81
N PRO A 30 -46.58 49.51 -12.91
CA PRO A 30 -45.14 49.66 -13.08
C PRO A 30 -44.79 49.23 -14.50
N ALA A 31 -43.96 50.02 -15.18
CA ALA A 31 -43.43 49.61 -16.48
C ALA A 31 -42.88 48.18 -16.35
N PRO A 32 -43.10 47.28 -17.33
CA PRO A 32 -42.55 45.93 -17.28
C PRO A 32 -41.05 46.04 -17.00
N THR A 33 -40.58 45.41 -15.93
CA THR A 33 -39.15 45.36 -15.64
C THR A 33 -38.48 44.68 -16.83
N GLU A 34 -37.72 45.44 -17.62
CA GLU A 34 -37.10 44.92 -18.83
C GLU A 34 -35.98 43.96 -18.42
N ILE A 35 -36.18 42.65 -18.64
CA ILE A 35 -35.19 41.62 -18.31
C ILE A 35 -34.10 41.65 -19.38
N PRO A 36 -32.85 41.97 -19.03
CA PRO A 36 -31.76 42.00 -20.00
C PRO A 36 -31.52 40.61 -20.61
N LYS A 37 -31.28 40.56 -21.92
CA LYS A 37 -30.92 39.31 -22.59
C LYS A 37 -29.54 38.85 -22.13
N GLN A 38 -29.42 37.57 -21.80
CA GLN A 38 -28.18 36.96 -21.32
C GLN A 38 -27.43 36.20 -22.43
N PRO A 39 -26.10 36.04 -22.31
CA PRO A 39 -25.29 35.26 -23.26
C PRO A 39 -25.68 33.78 -23.25
N ALA A 40 -25.43 33.07 -24.36
CA ALA A 40 -25.82 31.67 -24.52
C ALA A 40 -25.00 30.75 -23.59
N GLU A 41 -23.78 31.16 -23.27
CA GLU A 41 -22.78 30.44 -22.47
C GLU A 41 -23.05 30.55 -20.95
N LEU A 42 -23.98 31.40 -20.53
CA LEU A 42 -24.29 31.66 -19.11
C LEU A 42 -24.58 30.37 -18.34
N ALA A 43 -25.32 29.43 -18.94
CA ALA A 43 -25.68 28.18 -18.29
C ALA A 43 -24.44 27.33 -17.95
N GLU A 44 -23.46 27.29 -18.85
CA GLU A 44 -22.19 26.57 -18.65
C GLU A 44 -21.32 27.27 -17.61
N GLN A 45 -21.23 28.60 -17.67
CA GLN A 45 -20.49 29.41 -16.68
C GLN A 45 -21.06 29.26 -15.27
N LEU A 46 -22.39 29.26 -15.12
CA LEU A 46 -23.04 29.03 -13.82
C LEU A 46 -22.90 27.60 -13.32
N ALA A 47 -22.87 26.61 -14.22
CA ALA A 47 -22.61 25.23 -13.83
C ALA A 47 -21.19 25.08 -13.25
N GLN A 48 -20.18 25.65 -13.92
CA GLN A 48 -18.81 25.68 -13.41
C GLN A 48 -18.71 26.48 -12.11
N TYR A 49 -19.34 27.65 -12.03
CA TYR A 49 -19.34 28.47 -10.82
C TYR A 49 -19.91 27.72 -9.60
N ASN A 50 -21.01 27.00 -9.78
CA ASN A 50 -21.59 26.17 -8.73
C ASN A 50 -20.70 24.99 -8.34
N SER A 51 -19.96 24.42 -9.30
CA SER A 51 -18.92 23.42 -9.02
C SER A 51 -17.79 24.02 -8.18
N ASP A 52 -17.32 25.23 -8.53
CA ASP A 52 -16.27 25.94 -7.80
C ASP A 52 -16.73 26.30 -6.38
N ILE A 53 -18.00 26.66 -6.16
CA ILE A 53 -18.57 26.90 -4.82
C ILE A 53 -18.50 25.63 -3.97
N ALA A 54 -18.89 24.49 -4.55
CA ALA A 54 -18.82 23.21 -3.86
C ALA A 54 -17.37 22.82 -3.53
N ALA A 55 -16.44 23.07 -4.46
CA ALA A 55 -15.02 22.83 -4.26
C ALA A 55 -14.44 23.72 -3.15
N LEU A 56 -14.75 25.02 -3.15
CA LEU A 56 -14.31 25.97 -2.11
C LEU A 56 -14.68 25.48 -0.70
N GLN A 57 -15.88 24.93 -0.53
CA GLN A 57 -16.30 24.38 0.76
C GLN A 57 -15.41 23.21 1.22
N LEU A 58 -15.13 22.28 0.31
CA LEU A 58 -14.26 21.13 0.59
C LEU A 58 -12.82 21.56 0.88
N MET A 59 -12.30 22.53 0.11
CA MET A 59 -10.95 23.06 0.30
C MET A 59 -10.82 23.74 1.66
N VAL A 60 -11.82 24.53 2.06
CA VAL A 60 -11.83 25.23 3.37
C VAL A 60 -11.95 24.26 4.55
N ASP A 61 -12.63 23.13 4.38
CA ASP A 61 -12.69 22.06 5.39
C ASP A 61 -11.47 21.10 5.34
N GLY A 62 -10.54 21.29 4.39
CA GLY A 62 -9.33 20.48 4.23
C GLY A 62 -9.61 19.06 3.72
N GLU A 63 -10.70 18.86 2.98
CA GLU A 63 -11.14 17.54 2.48
C GLU A 63 -10.56 17.19 1.10
N VAL A 64 -9.95 18.17 0.42
CA VAL A 64 -9.35 18.03 -0.90
C VAL A 64 -8.02 18.77 -0.95
N GLU A 65 -7.10 18.27 -1.76
CA GLU A 65 -5.78 18.84 -2.04
C GLU A 65 -5.64 19.11 -3.54
N VAL A 66 -4.69 19.98 -3.93
CA VAL A 66 -4.38 20.24 -5.34
C VAL A 66 -3.39 19.19 -5.83
N VAL A 67 -3.80 18.41 -6.83
CA VAL A 67 -2.99 17.32 -7.40
C VAL A 67 -2.29 17.71 -8.70
N ASP A 68 -2.80 18.74 -9.39
CA ASP A 68 -2.15 19.39 -10.52
C ASP A 68 -2.66 20.83 -10.68
N TYR A 69 -1.88 21.68 -11.34
CA TYR A 69 -2.34 23.00 -11.73
C TYR A 69 -1.60 23.54 -12.95
N THR A 70 -2.28 24.42 -13.69
CA THR A 70 -1.68 25.20 -14.77
C THR A 70 -2.03 26.67 -14.61
N SER A 71 -1.18 27.57 -15.09
CA SER A 71 -1.43 29.01 -15.12
C SER A 71 -1.22 29.56 -16.53
N ASP A 72 -2.12 30.42 -17.01
CA ASP A 72 -1.91 31.16 -18.24
C ASP A 72 -1.02 32.41 -18.04
N GLU A 73 -0.73 33.14 -19.13
CA GLU A 73 0.05 34.39 -19.10
C GLU A 73 -0.61 35.52 -18.30
N GLN A 74 -1.91 35.38 -17.99
CA GLN A 74 -2.68 36.34 -17.19
C GLN A 74 -2.78 35.90 -15.72
N HIS A 75 -2.05 34.85 -15.31
CA HIS A 75 -2.12 34.24 -13.97
C HIS A 75 -3.51 33.74 -13.60
N ASN A 76 -4.28 33.26 -14.58
CA ASN A 76 -5.47 32.47 -14.32
C ASN A 76 -5.06 31.01 -14.12
N TYR A 77 -5.41 30.47 -12.97
CA TYR A 77 -5.09 29.11 -12.59
C TYR A 77 -6.25 28.18 -12.88
N THR A 78 -5.92 27.00 -13.41
CA THR A 78 -6.81 25.83 -13.43
C THR A 78 -6.23 24.82 -12.46
N LEU A 79 -6.96 24.52 -11.39
CA LEU A 79 -6.54 23.60 -10.32
C LEU A 79 -7.31 22.28 -10.47
N GLU A 80 -6.58 21.17 -10.50
CA GLU A 80 -7.18 19.84 -10.38
C GLU A 80 -7.11 19.40 -8.92
N LEU A 81 -8.25 19.01 -8.37
CA LEU A 81 -8.39 18.57 -6.99
C LEU A 81 -8.32 17.06 -6.88
N SER A 82 -8.02 16.57 -5.68
CA SER A 82 -7.90 15.14 -5.37
C SER A 82 -9.18 14.31 -5.55
N ASP A 83 -10.35 14.95 -5.69
CA ASP A 83 -11.62 14.32 -6.04
C ASP A 83 -11.92 14.36 -7.55
N GLY A 84 -10.97 14.82 -8.36
CA GLY A 84 -11.05 14.93 -9.81
C GLY A 84 -11.78 16.19 -10.31
N LYS A 85 -12.22 17.09 -9.41
CA LYS A 85 -12.85 18.35 -9.83
C LYS A 85 -11.81 19.35 -10.31
N ILE A 86 -12.22 20.13 -11.30
CA ILE A 86 -11.46 21.28 -11.81
C ILE A 86 -12.03 22.56 -11.19
N VAL A 87 -11.15 23.38 -10.63
CA VAL A 87 -11.46 24.71 -10.09
C VAL A 87 -10.76 25.77 -10.91
N ASN A 88 -11.52 26.77 -11.35
CA ASN A 88 -10.97 27.93 -12.03
C ASN A 88 -10.68 29.04 -11.01
N ALA A 89 -9.42 29.43 -10.88
CA ALA A 89 -8.98 30.51 -10.01
C ALA A 89 -8.32 31.61 -10.84
N ALA A 90 -9.14 32.51 -11.35
CA ALA A 90 -8.69 33.62 -12.19
C ALA A 90 -8.21 34.81 -11.35
N LEU A 91 -7.22 35.56 -11.84
CA LEU A 91 -6.81 36.80 -11.23
C LEU A 91 -7.89 37.88 -11.49
N GLN A 92 -8.41 38.50 -10.44
CA GLN A 92 -9.32 39.65 -10.55
C GLN A 92 -8.71 40.85 -9.83
N ALA A 93 -8.36 41.90 -10.59
CA ALA A 93 -7.88 43.16 -9.99
C ALA A 93 -8.95 43.81 -9.10
N GLU A 94 -10.21 43.73 -9.52
CA GLU A 94 -11.39 44.11 -8.74
C GLU A 94 -12.47 43.03 -8.89
N THR A 95 -13.21 42.77 -7.81
CA THR A 95 -14.30 41.80 -7.81
C THR A 95 -15.42 42.24 -8.72
N ASP A 96 -15.91 41.34 -9.57
CA ASP A 96 -17.04 41.63 -10.44
C ASP A 96 -18.30 41.99 -9.62
N THR A 97 -18.89 43.14 -9.88
CA THR A 97 -20.04 43.64 -9.11
C THR A 97 -21.38 43.10 -9.62
N ASP A 98 -21.41 42.56 -10.83
CA ASP A 98 -22.63 42.15 -11.53
C ASP A 98 -23.03 40.69 -11.19
N ILE A 99 -22.07 39.89 -10.73
CA ILE A 99 -22.22 38.48 -10.37
C ILE A 99 -22.01 38.34 -8.86
N PRO A 100 -22.94 37.72 -8.10
CA PRO A 100 -22.76 37.48 -6.67
C PRO A 100 -21.51 36.66 -6.39
N ALA A 101 -20.50 37.26 -5.75
CA ALA A 101 -19.25 36.61 -5.41
C ALA A 101 -19.37 35.93 -4.03
N PHE A 102 -19.57 34.61 -4.02
CA PHE A 102 -19.61 33.83 -2.77
C PHE A 102 -18.24 33.73 -2.09
N ALA A 103 -18.24 33.71 -0.76
CA ALA A 103 -17.07 33.47 0.07
C ALA A 103 -17.49 32.83 1.40
N ILE A 104 -16.50 32.41 2.20
CA ILE A 104 -16.69 31.91 3.56
C ILE A 104 -16.00 32.88 4.52
N ASN A 105 -16.72 33.33 5.53
CA ASN A 105 -16.19 34.28 6.51
C ASN A 105 -15.33 33.59 7.59
N ALA A 106 -14.67 34.38 8.44
CA ALA A 106 -13.83 33.87 9.52
C ALA A 106 -14.60 33.01 10.54
N ASP A 107 -15.91 33.25 10.69
CA ASP A 107 -16.80 32.49 11.57
C ASP A 107 -17.30 31.17 10.94
N GLY A 108 -16.92 30.86 9.70
CA GLY A 108 -17.28 29.62 9.01
C GLY A 108 -18.67 29.61 8.37
N TYR A 109 -19.27 30.77 8.11
CA TYR A 109 -20.57 30.92 7.43
C TYR A 109 -20.38 31.46 6.01
N TRP A 110 -21.33 31.13 5.13
CA TRP A 110 -21.37 31.69 3.79
C TRP A 110 -21.72 33.18 3.80
N GLU A 111 -21.03 33.91 2.94
CA GLU A 111 -21.30 35.30 2.61
C GLU A 111 -21.21 35.48 1.11
N TYR A 112 -21.76 36.59 0.61
CA TYR A 112 -21.60 36.97 -0.79
C TYR A 112 -21.45 38.49 -0.92
N GLN A 113 -20.78 38.91 -1.98
CA GLN A 113 -20.70 40.31 -2.36
C GLN A 113 -21.48 40.54 -3.66
N GLN A 114 -22.33 41.56 -3.70
CA GLN A 114 -23.10 41.94 -4.89
C GLN A 114 -23.24 43.47 -4.94
N GLY A 115 -22.99 44.09 -6.10
CA GLY A 115 -23.02 45.55 -6.22
C GLY A 115 -21.98 46.27 -5.35
N GLY A 116 -20.91 45.57 -4.96
CA GLY A 116 -19.89 46.07 -4.04
C GLY A 116 -20.23 45.92 -2.55
N GLU A 117 -21.48 45.59 -2.20
CA GLU A 117 -21.91 45.39 -0.81
C GLU A 117 -21.79 43.93 -0.38
N LYS A 118 -21.32 43.72 0.85
CA LYS A 118 -21.10 42.41 1.45
C LYS A 118 -22.27 42.01 2.34
N GLN A 119 -22.78 40.79 2.17
CA GLN A 119 -23.95 40.29 2.90
C GLN A 119 -23.72 38.86 3.42
N THR A 120 -24.24 38.57 4.63
CA THR A 120 -24.28 37.20 5.15
C THR A 120 -25.36 36.41 4.42
N LEU A 121 -25.01 35.24 3.91
CA LEU A 121 -25.97 34.36 3.27
C LEU A 121 -26.89 33.74 4.34
N THR A 122 -28.20 33.82 4.11
CA THR A 122 -29.20 33.28 5.04
C THR A 122 -30.14 32.29 4.36
N ASP A 123 -30.59 31.29 5.10
CA ASP A 123 -31.62 30.35 4.65
C ASP A 123 -32.99 31.03 4.47
N LEU A 124 -34.03 30.27 4.10
CA LEU A 124 -35.39 30.78 3.95
C LEU A 124 -36.02 31.29 5.26
N SER A 125 -35.46 30.93 6.41
CA SER A 125 -35.89 31.36 7.75
C SER A 125 -35.08 32.56 8.28
N GLY A 126 -34.09 33.03 7.53
CA GLY A 126 -33.21 34.14 7.92
C GLY A 126 -32.01 33.72 8.78
N ASN A 127 -31.73 32.43 8.95
CA ASN A 127 -30.56 31.98 9.71
C ASN A 127 -29.30 32.00 8.83
N PRO A 128 -28.13 32.38 9.36
CA PRO A 128 -26.86 32.26 8.64
C PRO A 128 -26.59 30.82 8.17
N VAL A 129 -26.12 30.67 6.93
CA VAL A 129 -25.87 29.35 6.34
C VAL A 129 -24.47 28.86 6.73
N PRO A 130 -24.33 27.76 7.50
CA PRO A 130 -23.02 27.24 7.89
C PRO A 130 -22.30 26.59 6.70
N ALA A 131 -21.04 26.98 6.50
CA ALA A 131 -20.19 26.44 5.46
C ALA A 131 -19.27 25.32 5.96
N ARG A 132 -18.84 25.35 7.23
CA ARG A 132 -17.83 24.42 7.78
C ARG A 132 -18.40 23.33 8.66
N LYS A 133 -17.86 22.11 8.54
CA LYS A 133 -18.21 20.99 9.45
C LYS A 133 -17.87 21.28 10.91
N SER A 134 -16.80 22.05 11.16
CA SER A 134 -16.33 22.41 12.51
C SER A 134 -17.36 23.17 13.35
N LEU A 135 -18.41 23.74 12.75
CA LEU A 135 -19.50 24.41 13.46
C LEU A 135 -20.49 23.44 14.12
N GLY A 136 -20.50 22.16 13.75
CA GLY A 136 -21.44 21.16 14.30
C GLY A 136 -22.91 21.40 13.95
N LYS A 137 -23.21 22.27 12.98
CA LYS A 137 -24.57 22.66 12.55
C LYS A 137 -24.99 22.04 11.21
N GLY A 138 -24.22 21.08 10.71
CA GLY A 138 -24.27 20.62 9.32
C GLY A 138 -23.57 21.59 8.37
N THR A 139 -23.39 21.16 7.13
CA THR A 139 -22.84 21.97 6.04
C THR A 139 -23.85 22.04 4.90
N PHE A 140 -24.02 23.23 4.33
CA PHE A 140 -24.92 23.44 3.19
C PHE A 140 -24.16 24.18 2.09
N THR A 141 -24.24 23.69 0.87
CA THR A 141 -23.56 24.27 -0.29
C THR A 141 -24.56 25.11 -1.10
N PRO A 142 -24.35 26.43 -1.25
CA PRO A 142 -25.24 27.24 -2.07
C PRO A 142 -25.04 26.97 -3.55
N GLN A 143 -26.14 27.08 -4.30
CA GLN A 143 -26.16 27.08 -5.75
C GLN A 143 -26.76 28.39 -6.23
N LEU A 144 -26.11 29.06 -7.17
CA LEU A 144 -26.54 30.29 -7.80
C LEU A 144 -27.24 30.00 -9.14
N ALA A 145 -28.31 30.73 -9.42
CA ALA A 145 -28.98 30.76 -10.71
C ALA A 145 -29.62 32.14 -10.97
N LEU A 146 -30.05 32.37 -12.21
CA LEU A 146 -30.94 33.48 -12.56
C LEU A 146 -32.40 32.98 -12.59
N GLY A 147 -33.29 33.71 -11.95
CA GLY A 147 -34.73 33.44 -11.96
C GLY A 147 -35.38 33.77 -13.31
N GLU A 148 -36.61 33.29 -13.51
CA GLU A 148 -37.42 33.66 -14.68
C GLU A 148 -37.69 35.17 -14.76
N ASP A 149 -37.60 35.86 -13.63
CA ASP A 149 -37.69 37.32 -13.50
C ASP A 149 -36.35 38.04 -13.71
N GLY A 150 -35.30 37.31 -14.08
CA GLY A 150 -33.96 37.84 -14.32
C GLY A 150 -33.18 38.21 -13.06
N CYS A 151 -33.70 37.93 -11.86
CA CYS A 151 -33.02 38.25 -10.60
C CYS A 151 -32.10 37.11 -10.16
N TRP A 152 -31.00 37.44 -9.50
CA TRP A 152 -30.13 36.43 -8.90
C TRP A 152 -30.86 35.70 -7.77
N GLN A 153 -30.75 34.38 -7.75
CA GLN A 153 -31.35 33.51 -6.74
C GLN A 153 -30.39 32.42 -6.29
N MET A 154 -30.51 32.02 -5.03
CA MET A 154 -29.72 30.96 -4.41
C MET A 154 -30.62 29.80 -3.96
N SER A 155 -30.10 28.56 -4.03
CA SER A 155 -30.69 27.39 -3.40
C SER A 155 -29.66 26.63 -2.55
N LEU A 156 -30.12 25.97 -1.49
CA LEU A 156 -29.30 25.03 -0.69
C LEU A 156 -29.62 23.55 -0.99
N ASN A 157 -30.63 23.29 -1.84
CA ASN A 157 -31.11 21.94 -2.14
C ASN A 157 -31.52 21.74 -3.61
N GLY A 158 -31.28 22.73 -4.47
CA GLY A 158 -31.65 22.75 -5.90
C GLY A 158 -33.15 22.88 -6.18
N ALA A 159 -34.02 22.82 -5.16
CA ALA A 159 -35.47 22.82 -5.32
C ALA A 159 -36.14 24.11 -4.85
N HIS A 160 -35.65 24.69 -3.76
CA HIS A 160 -36.21 25.91 -3.16
C HIS A 160 -35.23 27.06 -3.37
N TRP A 161 -35.70 28.10 -4.06
CA TRP A 161 -34.87 29.23 -4.48
C TRP A 161 -35.28 30.50 -3.74
N LYS A 162 -34.28 31.25 -3.27
CA LYS A 162 -34.41 32.53 -2.56
C LYS A 162 -33.72 33.61 -3.37
N LYS A 163 -34.40 34.72 -3.65
CA LYS A 163 -33.78 35.88 -4.31
C LYS A 163 -32.67 36.48 -3.46
N LEU A 164 -31.58 36.86 -4.12
CA LEU A 164 -30.48 37.63 -3.53
C LEU A 164 -30.63 39.14 -3.77
N SER A 165 -31.35 39.53 -4.83
CA SER A 165 -31.68 40.92 -5.16
C SER A 165 -33.09 41.06 -5.72
N ASP A 166 -33.69 42.24 -5.53
CA ASP A 166 -34.97 42.62 -6.16
C ASP A 166 -34.78 43.28 -7.53
N THR A 167 -33.52 43.53 -7.92
CA THR A 167 -33.15 44.08 -9.22
C THR A 167 -32.68 42.96 -10.15
N PRO A 168 -33.16 42.91 -11.41
CA PRO A 168 -32.63 41.98 -12.41
C PRO A 168 -31.13 42.17 -12.64
N ALA A 169 -30.42 41.08 -12.92
CA ALA A 169 -29.01 41.13 -13.28
C ALA A 169 -28.83 41.92 -14.60
N PRO A 170 -27.75 42.71 -14.74
CA PRO A 170 -27.41 43.33 -16.01
C PRO A 170 -27.10 42.28 -17.08
N SER A 171 -27.00 42.70 -18.34
CA SER A 171 -26.48 41.80 -19.39
C SER A 171 -25.05 41.39 -19.05
N LEU A 172 -24.78 40.08 -19.04
CA LEU A 172 -23.45 39.52 -18.80
C LEU A 172 -22.68 39.31 -20.12
N GLU A 173 -23.13 39.92 -21.21
CA GLU A 173 -22.43 39.89 -22.51
C GLU A 173 -21.03 40.51 -22.39
N GLY A 174 -20.00 39.75 -22.80
CA GLY A 174 -18.59 40.15 -22.67
C GLY A 174 -17.93 39.76 -21.34
N LYS A 175 -18.69 39.24 -20.35
CA LYS A 175 -18.09 38.61 -19.16
C LYS A 175 -17.39 37.32 -19.56
N THR A 176 -16.25 37.05 -18.94
CA THR A 176 -15.43 35.86 -19.22
C THR A 176 -15.48 34.90 -18.05
N ALA A 177 -14.91 33.70 -18.17
CA ALA A 177 -14.76 32.77 -17.05
C ALA A 177 -14.07 33.42 -15.84
N ALA A 178 -13.15 34.37 -16.09
CA ALA A 178 -12.52 35.13 -15.03
C ALA A 178 -13.52 35.95 -14.21
N SER A 179 -14.58 36.50 -14.81
CA SER A 179 -15.65 37.22 -14.09
C SER A 179 -16.43 36.34 -13.10
N TYR A 180 -16.47 35.02 -13.34
CA TYR A 180 -17.11 34.05 -12.46
C TYR A 180 -16.13 33.45 -11.43
N SER A 181 -14.90 33.95 -11.29
CA SER A 181 -13.96 33.40 -10.32
C SER A 181 -14.34 33.72 -8.87
N LEU A 182 -14.32 32.70 -8.00
CA LEU A 182 -14.41 32.86 -6.54
C LEU A 182 -13.12 33.43 -5.92
N PHE A 183 -12.05 33.48 -6.70
CA PHE A 183 -10.72 33.88 -6.28
C PHE A 183 -10.30 35.15 -7.00
N LYS A 184 -9.59 36.02 -6.29
CA LYS A 184 -9.01 37.25 -6.85
C LYS A 184 -7.51 37.14 -7.09
N SER A 185 -6.82 36.22 -6.41
CA SER A 185 -5.40 35.93 -6.64
C SER A 185 -5.02 34.54 -6.13
N VAL A 186 -4.06 33.93 -6.82
CA VAL A 186 -3.35 32.73 -6.37
C VAL A 186 -1.87 33.09 -6.21
N THR A 187 -1.23 32.60 -5.16
CA THR A 187 0.20 32.78 -4.93
C THR A 187 0.84 31.44 -4.59
N GLU A 188 1.86 31.07 -5.33
CA GLU A 188 2.67 29.87 -5.07
C GLU A 188 3.64 30.16 -3.93
N ASN A 189 3.63 29.32 -2.90
CA ASN A 189 4.52 29.45 -1.75
C ASN A 189 5.73 28.51 -1.90
N GLU A 190 6.86 28.86 -1.26
CA GLU A 190 8.09 28.05 -1.31
C GLU A 190 7.95 26.64 -0.69
N ASP A 191 6.95 26.44 0.18
CA ASP A 191 6.66 25.16 0.83
C ASP A 191 5.80 24.21 -0.03
N GLY A 192 5.46 24.61 -1.26
CA GLY A 192 4.63 23.83 -2.18
C GLY A 192 3.12 23.97 -1.94
N THR A 193 2.69 24.90 -1.08
CA THR A 193 1.28 25.26 -0.92
C THR A 193 0.88 26.40 -1.87
N LEU A 194 -0.41 26.51 -2.18
CA LEU A 194 -1.00 27.66 -2.87
C LEU A 194 -1.79 28.52 -1.88
N SER A 195 -1.59 29.83 -1.92
CA SER A 195 -2.40 30.82 -1.21
C SER A 195 -3.47 31.38 -2.16
N LEU A 196 -4.75 31.12 -1.89
CA LEU A 196 -5.89 31.59 -2.69
C LEU A 196 -6.68 32.65 -1.94
N ALA A 197 -6.67 33.89 -2.43
CA ALA A 197 -7.46 34.97 -1.86
C ALA A 197 -8.87 34.97 -2.47
N LEU A 198 -9.91 35.00 -1.63
CA LEU A 198 -11.30 34.99 -2.11
C LEU A 198 -11.71 36.37 -2.65
N SER A 199 -12.54 36.38 -3.69
CA SER A 199 -13.10 37.59 -4.28
C SER A 199 -14.13 38.25 -3.36
N GLY A 200 -15.07 37.47 -2.80
CA GLY A 200 -16.18 37.99 -1.97
C GLY A 200 -15.86 38.19 -0.48
N GLY A 201 -14.60 38.01 -0.05
CA GLY A 201 -14.23 37.96 1.37
C GLY A 201 -12.78 38.33 1.67
N GLU A 202 -12.42 38.30 2.96
CA GLU A 202 -11.05 38.61 3.44
C GLU A 202 -10.20 37.34 3.65
N MET A 203 -10.80 36.16 3.54
CA MET A 203 -10.10 34.89 3.74
C MET A 203 -9.06 34.66 2.63
N VAL A 204 -7.88 34.23 3.05
CA VAL A 204 -6.85 33.63 2.18
C VAL A 204 -6.73 32.17 2.59
N LEU A 205 -7.09 31.28 1.67
CA LEU A 205 -6.99 29.83 1.85
C LEU A 205 -5.55 29.40 1.54
N SER A 206 -4.95 28.57 2.39
CA SER A 206 -3.72 27.85 2.07
C SER A 206 -4.07 26.39 1.77
N ILE A 207 -3.72 25.90 0.58
CA ILE A 207 -3.99 24.51 0.17
C ILE A 207 -2.68 23.83 -0.24
N ASP A 208 -2.53 22.56 0.14
CA ASP A 208 -1.38 21.74 -0.27
C ASP A 208 -1.45 21.47 -1.78
N ALA A 209 -0.37 21.78 -2.49
CA ALA A 209 -0.18 21.47 -3.91
C ALA A 209 1.13 20.70 -4.14
N THR A 210 1.74 20.12 -3.11
CA THR A 210 3.01 19.40 -3.20
C THR A 210 2.93 18.19 -4.16
N VAL A 211 1.73 17.60 -4.29
CA VAL A 211 1.44 16.50 -5.21
C VAL A 211 1.57 16.92 -6.69
N SER A 212 1.42 18.20 -7.04
CA SER A 212 1.50 18.68 -8.43
C SER A 212 2.84 18.42 -9.10
N SER A 213 3.92 18.40 -8.32
CA SER A 213 5.28 18.13 -8.80
C SER A 213 5.66 16.65 -8.78
N SER A 214 4.74 15.77 -8.34
CA SER A 214 5.00 14.34 -8.18
C SER A 214 4.85 13.55 -9.48
N ALA A 215 5.38 12.33 -9.46
CA ALA A 215 5.18 11.33 -10.50
C ALA A 215 3.69 11.13 -10.82
N GLN A 216 3.40 10.93 -12.11
CA GLN A 216 2.05 10.70 -12.62
C GLN A 216 1.43 9.44 -12.02
N ALA A 217 2.21 8.37 -11.83
CA ALA A 217 1.75 7.18 -11.13
C ALA A 217 1.26 7.50 -9.70
N TRP A 218 1.95 8.37 -8.97
CA TRP A 218 1.52 8.80 -7.62
C TRP A 218 0.26 9.66 -7.68
N LYS A 219 0.17 10.62 -8.60
CA LYS A 219 -1.04 11.44 -8.78
C LYS A 219 -2.28 10.58 -9.02
N LYS A 220 -2.19 9.59 -9.92
CA LYS A 220 -3.29 8.66 -10.22
C LYS A 220 -3.70 7.82 -9.01
N PHE A 221 -2.73 7.31 -8.24
CA PHE A 221 -3.00 6.64 -6.98
C PHE A 221 -3.69 7.56 -5.98
N PHE A 222 -3.23 8.80 -5.88
CA PHE A 222 -3.74 9.79 -4.95
C PHE A 222 -5.22 10.12 -5.21
N MET A 223 -5.55 10.30 -6.49
CA MET A 223 -6.90 10.58 -7.00
C MET A 223 -7.81 9.34 -7.07
N LYS A 224 -7.24 8.13 -6.93
CA LYS A 224 -7.94 6.86 -7.21
C LYS A 224 -8.49 6.79 -8.64
N SER A 225 -7.71 7.28 -9.60
CA SER A 225 -8.05 7.25 -11.02
C SER A 225 -8.28 5.83 -11.53
N GLU A 226 -9.17 5.65 -12.52
CA GLU A 226 -9.49 4.33 -13.09
C GLU A 226 -8.26 3.64 -13.73
N ASP A 227 -7.30 4.42 -14.21
CA ASP A 227 -6.06 3.96 -14.84
C ASP A 227 -4.87 3.93 -13.87
N ASN A 228 -5.12 3.98 -12.56
CA ASN A 228 -4.10 3.79 -11.53
C ASN A 228 -3.47 2.38 -11.62
N VAL A 229 -2.13 2.34 -11.59
CA VAL A 229 -1.35 1.09 -11.61
C VAL A 229 -0.81 0.69 -10.24
N LEU A 230 -0.81 1.60 -9.25
CA LEU A 230 -0.19 1.36 -7.95
C LEU A 230 -1.17 0.70 -6.96
N LEU A 231 -0.65 -0.23 -6.16
CA LEU A 231 -1.37 -0.84 -5.03
C LEU A 231 -1.09 -0.07 -3.73
N ASP A 232 -1.97 -0.20 -2.73
CA ASP A 232 -1.78 0.40 -1.41
C ASP A 232 -0.91 -0.51 -0.51
N TYR A 233 0.40 -0.23 -0.49
CA TYR A 233 1.38 -0.97 0.29
C TYR A 233 1.49 -0.49 1.75
N SER A 234 0.74 0.54 2.16
CA SER A 234 0.89 1.17 3.49
C SER A 234 0.60 0.25 4.68
N TYR A 235 0.03 -0.94 4.45
CA TYR A 235 -0.27 -1.95 5.48
C TYR A 235 0.85 -2.96 5.72
N ALA A 236 2.00 -2.85 5.05
CA ALA A 236 3.12 -3.76 5.29
C ALA A 236 3.81 -3.52 6.65
N GLY A 237 4.24 -4.61 7.30
CA GLY A 237 5.05 -4.55 8.52
C GLY A 237 4.28 -4.69 9.82
N TYR A 238 5.00 -4.89 10.92
CA TYR A 238 4.47 -5.04 12.28
C TYR A 238 3.35 -4.04 12.59
N ASN A 239 2.23 -4.56 13.11
CA ASN A 239 1.06 -3.76 13.44
C ASN A 239 0.62 -2.85 12.27
N HIS A 240 0.53 -3.45 11.08
CA HIS A 240 0.06 -2.80 9.85
C HIS A 240 0.90 -1.56 9.45
N GLY A 241 2.18 -1.53 9.84
CA GLY A 241 3.10 -0.41 9.61
C GLY A 241 2.91 0.79 10.54
N GLU A 242 1.94 0.77 11.47
CA GLU A 242 1.58 1.93 12.29
C GLU A 242 2.59 2.25 13.40
N SER A 243 3.34 1.24 13.86
CA SER A 243 4.23 1.36 15.02
C SER A 243 5.43 0.42 14.94
N ALA A 244 6.50 0.73 15.68
CA ALA A 244 7.52 -0.27 15.99
C ALA A 244 7.06 -1.20 17.13
N PRO A 245 7.52 -2.45 17.18
CA PRO A 245 7.36 -3.29 18.36
C PRO A 245 8.05 -2.65 19.58
N LEU A 246 7.53 -2.91 20.78
CA LEU A 246 8.20 -2.45 22.01
C LEU A 246 9.59 -3.07 22.13
N ASP A 247 10.55 -2.34 22.74
CA ASP A 247 11.81 -2.94 23.19
C ASP A 247 11.53 -4.20 24.01
N GLY A 248 12.34 -5.26 23.83
CA GLY A 248 12.16 -6.54 24.49
C GLY A 248 11.97 -6.41 26.00
N PHE A 249 12.70 -5.51 26.67
CA PHE A 249 12.55 -5.28 28.11
C PHE A 249 11.32 -4.44 28.49
N ALA A 250 10.74 -3.70 27.55
CA ALA A 250 9.55 -2.89 27.77
C ALA A 250 8.23 -3.68 27.70
N TRP A 251 8.25 -4.96 27.29
CA TRP A 251 7.06 -5.81 27.23
C TRP A 251 6.50 -6.21 28.61
N GLY A 252 7.24 -5.98 29.71
CA GLY A 252 6.86 -6.47 31.04
C GLY A 252 6.94 -8.00 31.19
N TYR A 253 7.62 -8.67 30.25
CA TYR A 253 7.85 -10.11 30.24
C TYR A 253 8.92 -10.51 31.24
N LYS A 254 8.89 -11.77 31.67
CA LYS A 254 9.92 -12.31 32.56
C LYS A 254 11.25 -12.40 31.81
N VAL A 255 12.26 -11.69 32.28
CA VAL A 255 13.61 -11.77 31.72
C VAL A 255 14.34 -13.00 32.26
N ILE A 256 14.95 -13.77 31.37
CA ILE A 256 15.80 -14.92 31.68
C ILE A 256 17.17 -14.69 31.05
N ASN A 257 18.19 -14.52 31.89
CA ASN A 257 19.56 -14.29 31.46
C ASN A 257 20.26 -15.62 31.12
N VAL A 258 20.73 -15.75 29.89
CA VAL A 258 21.38 -16.97 29.39
C VAL A 258 22.73 -17.21 30.06
N LYS A 259 23.52 -16.16 30.30
CA LYS A 259 24.84 -16.28 30.94
C LYS A 259 24.72 -16.73 32.40
N GLU A 260 23.80 -16.15 33.14
CA GLU A 260 23.49 -16.60 34.52
C GLU A 260 23.03 -18.07 34.54
N ARG A 261 22.26 -18.50 33.53
CA ARG A 261 21.86 -19.90 33.39
C ARG A 261 23.04 -20.82 33.14
N MET A 262 23.95 -20.44 32.24
CA MET A 262 25.18 -21.20 31.94
C MET A 262 26.02 -21.38 33.20
N GLU A 263 26.26 -20.31 33.94
CA GLU A 263 27.07 -20.32 35.17
C GLU A 263 26.43 -21.15 36.28
N LYS A 264 25.14 -20.96 36.53
CA LYS A 264 24.40 -21.64 37.60
C LYS A 264 24.34 -23.16 37.38
N ASP A 265 24.10 -23.58 36.15
CA ASP A 265 23.83 -24.98 35.82
C ASP A 265 25.05 -25.70 35.20
N ASN A 266 26.18 -25.00 35.05
CA ASN A 266 27.40 -25.47 34.36
C ASN A 266 27.12 -26.02 32.96
N LEU A 267 26.47 -25.20 32.13
CA LEU A 267 26.02 -25.55 30.78
C LEU A 267 26.75 -24.73 29.71
N SER A 268 26.90 -25.30 28.52
CA SER A 268 27.22 -24.53 27.31
C SER A 268 26.08 -23.58 26.94
N ALA A 269 26.34 -22.61 26.06
CA ALA A 269 25.32 -21.68 25.58
C ALA A 269 24.15 -22.40 24.87
N ARG A 270 24.46 -23.38 24.02
CA ARG A 270 23.47 -24.24 23.34
C ARG A 270 22.58 -24.95 24.36
N GLU A 271 23.16 -25.61 25.36
CA GLU A 271 22.40 -26.35 26.39
C GLU A 271 21.57 -25.42 27.28
N ALA A 272 22.12 -24.25 27.66
CA ALA A 272 21.41 -23.25 28.44
C ALA A 272 20.17 -22.72 27.69
N LEU A 273 20.30 -22.39 26.40
CA LEU A 273 19.17 -21.96 25.58
C LEU A 273 18.13 -23.07 25.45
N ILE A 274 18.53 -24.30 25.12
CA ILE A 274 17.61 -25.44 25.03
C ILE A 274 16.85 -25.64 26.34
N LYS A 275 17.55 -25.59 27.48
CA LYS A 275 16.94 -25.75 28.80
C LYS A 275 15.94 -24.63 29.11
N ILE A 276 16.28 -23.37 28.82
CA ILE A 276 15.36 -22.24 29.00
C ILE A 276 14.10 -22.44 28.15
N LEU A 277 14.26 -22.81 26.88
CA LEU A 277 13.13 -23.04 25.98
C LEU A 277 12.25 -24.21 26.47
N ASP A 278 12.86 -25.30 26.92
CA ASP A 278 12.15 -26.50 27.37
C ASP A 278 11.36 -26.24 28.66
N GLU A 279 11.97 -25.56 29.64
CA GLU A 279 11.32 -25.12 30.89
C GLU A 279 10.10 -24.21 30.62
N ASN A 280 10.11 -23.48 29.50
CA ASN A 280 9.01 -22.59 29.08
C ASN A 280 8.08 -23.21 28.02
N LYS A 281 8.19 -24.53 27.77
CA LYS A 281 7.36 -25.30 26.83
C LYS A 281 7.43 -24.78 25.39
N LEU A 282 8.58 -24.26 24.99
CA LEU A 282 8.84 -23.71 23.67
C LEU A 282 9.53 -24.71 22.74
N VAL A 283 10.13 -25.78 23.25
CA VAL A 283 10.76 -26.85 22.43
C VAL A 283 10.27 -28.22 22.84
N ARG A 284 10.32 -29.19 21.92
CA ARG A 284 9.86 -30.57 22.14
C ARG A 284 11.00 -31.50 22.57
N VAL A 285 11.66 -31.15 23.68
CA VAL A 285 12.77 -31.96 24.23
C VAL A 285 12.26 -32.88 25.33
N SER A 286 11.81 -32.34 26.47
CA SER A 286 11.24 -33.15 27.55
C SER A 286 9.77 -33.53 27.33
N ASN A 287 9.05 -32.74 26.53
CA ASN A 287 7.64 -32.97 26.19
C ASN A 287 7.40 -32.86 24.68
N GLN A 288 7.07 -33.98 24.04
CA GLN A 288 6.83 -34.04 22.59
C GLN A 288 5.61 -33.24 22.11
N ASN A 289 4.72 -32.82 23.02
CA ASN A 289 3.57 -31.98 22.73
C ASN A 289 3.79 -30.51 23.17
N ALA A 290 5.02 -30.12 23.52
CA ALA A 290 5.31 -28.77 23.95
C ALA A 290 4.95 -27.74 22.87
N THR A 291 4.17 -26.75 23.28
CA THR A 291 3.85 -25.54 22.55
C THR A 291 3.37 -24.48 23.53
N ASN A 292 3.71 -23.22 23.32
CA ASN A 292 3.31 -22.12 24.20
C ASN A 292 3.08 -20.81 23.44
N ALA A 293 1.83 -20.53 23.09
CA ALA A 293 1.46 -19.30 22.38
C ALA A 293 1.67 -18.02 23.20
N THR A 294 1.78 -18.12 24.53
CA THR A 294 1.84 -16.97 25.45
C THR A 294 3.00 -17.10 26.43
N ALA A 295 4.22 -17.28 25.94
CA ALA A 295 5.38 -17.55 26.79
C ALA A 295 5.67 -16.38 27.76
N LYS A 296 5.51 -15.14 27.31
CA LYS A 296 5.72 -13.89 28.07
C LYS A 296 7.11 -13.85 28.74
N ILE A 297 8.13 -14.20 27.96
CA ILE A 297 9.53 -14.17 28.41
C ILE A 297 10.41 -13.33 27.46
N VAL A 298 11.48 -12.77 28.03
CA VAL A 298 12.64 -12.27 27.28
C VAL A 298 13.80 -13.21 27.54
N ILE A 299 14.32 -13.84 26.50
CA ILE A 299 15.55 -14.62 26.57
C ILE A 299 16.68 -13.64 26.28
N TYR A 300 17.36 -13.20 27.35
CA TYR A 300 18.39 -12.18 27.27
C TYR A 300 19.78 -12.80 27.20
N PHE A 301 20.53 -12.42 26.16
CA PHE A 301 21.94 -12.72 25.96
C PHE A 301 22.77 -11.46 26.26
N PRO A 302 23.42 -11.36 27.43
CA PRO A 302 24.41 -10.30 27.69
C PRO A 302 25.53 -10.27 26.65
N ALA A 303 26.33 -9.20 26.60
CA ALA A 303 27.46 -9.09 25.68
C ALA A 303 28.46 -10.24 25.91
N ASP A 304 28.60 -11.13 24.93
CA ASP A 304 29.54 -12.25 24.87
C ASP A 304 29.41 -12.98 23.51
N ASP A 305 30.32 -13.94 23.29
CA ASP A 305 30.23 -14.95 22.24
C ASP A 305 29.54 -16.22 22.78
N TYR A 306 28.45 -16.65 22.14
CA TYR A 306 27.66 -17.82 22.51
C TYR A 306 27.69 -18.84 21.37
N ASP A 307 28.46 -19.90 21.54
CA ASP A 307 28.51 -20.99 20.56
C ASP A 307 27.23 -21.84 20.63
N LEU A 308 26.36 -21.66 19.64
CA LEU A 308 25.12 -22.41 19.53
C LEU A 308 25.25 -23.62 18.62
N GLN A 309 26.29 -23.70 17.77
CA GLN A 309 26.60 -24.85 16.91
C GLN A 309 28.11 -25.14 16.93
N PRO A 310 28.64 -25.75 18.00
CA PRO A 310 30.07 -25.93 18.18
C PRO A 310 30.66 -26.93 17.18
N LYS A 311 31.99 -26.85 16.97
CA LYS A 311 32.73 -27.74 16.07
C LYS A 311 32.43 -29.21 16.38
N GLY A 312 32.09 -29.98 15.35
CA GLY A 312 31.76 -31.41 15.48
C GLY A 312 30.31 -31.71 15.86
N VAL A 313 29.48 -30.69 16.13
CA VAL A 313 28.02 -30.86 16.25
C VAL A 313 27.39 -30.57 14.89
N THR A 314 26.73 -31.57 14.32
CA THR A 314 25.95 -31.45 13.07
C THR A 314 24.44 -31.51 13.31
N ASP A 315 24.01 -31.91 14.50
CA ASP A 315 22.58 -31.99 14.84
C ASP A 315 21.91 -30.62 14.77
N LYS A 316 20.70 -30.60 14.21
CA LYS A 316 19.84 -29.42 14.22
C LYS A 316 19.52 -28.97 15.63
N PHE A 317 19.40 -27.66 15.81
CA PHE A 317 18.84 -27.10 17.03
C PHE A 317 17.34 -27.46 17.13
N PRO A 318 16.78 -27.67 18.34
CA PRO A 318 15.34 -27.92 18.49
C PRO A 318 14.48 -26.77 17.93
N GLU A 319 13.48 -27.10 17.12
CA GLU A 319 12.51 -26.11 16.63
C GLU A 319 11.70 -25.50 17.79
N ILE A 320 11.40 -24.20 17.68
CA ILE A 320 10.71 -23.40 18.71
C ILE A 320 9.24 -23.23 18.32
N TYR A 321 8.33 -23.65 19.20
CA TYR A 321 6.88 -23.69 19.00
C TYR A 321 6.13 -22.78 19.99
N GLY A 322 6.23 -21.46 19.82
CA GLY A 322 5.47 -20.54 20.65
C GLY A 322 5.46 -19.09 20.20
N GLY A 323 4.75 -18.27 20.98
CA GLY A 323 4.55 -16.85 20.74
C GLY A 323 4.74 -16.02 22.01
N ASN A 324 4.70 -14.70 21.86
CA ASN A 324 4.89 -13.72 22.93
C ASN A 324 6.22 -13.92 23.67
N PHE A 325 7.33 -13.98 22.93
CA PHE A 325 8.67 -13.97 23.51
C PHE A 325 9.65 -13.19 22.64
N VAL A 326 10.73 -12.72 23.26
CA VAL A 326 11.78 -11.96 22.58
C VAL A 326 13.13 -12.60 22.87
N ILE A 327 13.92 -12.89 21.82
CA ILE A 327 15.34 -13.18 21.93
C ILE A 327 16.07 -11.84 21.78
N LYS A 328 16.72 -11.39 22.85
CA LYS A 328 17.34 -10.06 22.92
C LYS A 328 18.81 -10.16 23.27
N GLY A 329 19.67 -9.46 22.54
CA GLY A 329 21.07 -9.26 22.90
C GLY A 329 21.35 -7.90 23.55
N ALA A 330 22.63 -7.58 23.72
CA ALA A 330 23.11 -6.29 24.24
C ALA A 330 23.43 -5.26 23.13
N GLY A 331 23.20 -5.61 21.86
CA GLY A 331 23.51 -4.84 20.66
C GLY A 331 24.26 -5.67 19.61
N ALA A 332 24.09 -5.33 18.34
CA ALA A 332 24.90 -5.89 17.25
C ALA A 332 26.40 -5.71 17.53
N GLY A 333 27.19 -6.76 17.29
CA GLY A 333 28.62 -6.84 17.57
C GLY A 333 28.99 -7.06 19.05
N LYS A 334 28.05 -6.88 19.98
CA LYS A 334 28.28 -7.11 21.43
C LYS A 334 27.85 -8.50 21.87
N THR A 335 26.69 -8.94 21.40
CA THR A 335 26.20 -10.31 21.60
C THR A 335 26.30 -11.05 20.29
N ARG A 336 27.08 -12.14 20.24
CA ARG A 336 27.31 -12.91 19.02
C ARG A 336 26.89 -14.36 19.21
N LEU A 337 25.97 -14.84 18.39
CA LEU A 337 25.50 -16.22 18.34
C LEU A 337 26.26 -16.95 17.24
N LEU A 338 27.15 -17.87 17.62
CA LEU A 338 28.11 -18.48 16.71
C LEU A 338 27.60 -19.81 16.14
N MET A 339 27.85 -19.99 14.85
CA MET A 339 27.72 -21.25 14.12
C MET A 339 29.11 -21.74 13.72
N ASN A 340 29.78 -22.46 14.60
CA ASN A 340 31.16 -22.91 14.39
C ASN A 340 31.29 -24.17 13.52
N ASN A 341 30.18 -24.82 13.21
CA ASN A 341 30.02 -25.99 12.34
C ASN A 341 28.75 -25.82 11.49
N PRO A 342 28.68 -26.38 10.27
CA PRO A 342 27.41 -26.44 9.54
C PRO A 342 26.39 -27.33 10.27
N ILE A 343 25.11 -27.07 10.01
CA ILE A 343 23.99 -27.90 10.48
C ILE A 343 23.66 -28.92 9.39
N GLY A 344 23.50 -30.18 9.77
CA GLY A 344 23.29 -31.29 8.85
C GLY A 344 24.60 -31.90 8.34
N THR A 345 24.44 -32.99 7.59
CA THR A 345 25.54 -33.68 6.88
C THR A 345 25.31 -33.72 5.37
N ASP A 346 24.12 -33.34 4.93
CA ASP A 346 23.67 -33.29 3.54
C ASP A 346 22.50 -32.30 3.41
N GLU A 347 22.07 -32.05 2.17
CA GLU A 347 20.96 -31.17 1.82
C GLU A 347 19.63 -31.55 2.52
N SER A 348 19.40 -32.83 2.81
CA SER A 348 18.14 -33.30 3.41
C SER A 348 18.06 -33.12 4.92
N THR A 349 19.21 -32.90 5.56
CA THR A 349 19.36 -32.81 7.02
C THR A 349 19.75 -31.42 7.51
N THR A 350 20.14 -30.51 6.59
CA THR A 350 20.39 -29.10 6.90
C THR A 350 19.14 -28.40 7.44
N ALA A 351 19.34 -27.40 8.29
CA ALA A 351 18.25 -26.62 8.90
C ALA A 351 18.77 -25.26 9.42
N PRO A 352 17.88 -24.27 9.57
CA PRO A 352 18.23 -23.03 10.26
C PRO A 352 18.60 -23.27 11.72
N LEU A 353 19.58 -22.53 12.24
CA LEU A 353 19.99 -22.58 13.65
C LEU A 353 18.80 -22.32 14.57
N LEU A 354 18.01 -21.28 14.31
CA LEU A 354 16.78 -21.00 15.04
C LEU A 354 15.60 -21.06 14.07
N THR A 355 14.79 -22.11 14.21
CA THR A 355 13.51 -22.23 13.50
C THR A 355 12.37 -21.98 14.49
N ILE A 356 11.67 -20.87 14.34
CA ILE A 356 10.51 -20.50 15.15
C ILE A 356 9.26 -20.71 14.29
N LYS A 357 8.37 -21.61 14.69
CA LYS A 357 7.22 -21.93 13.83
C LYS A 357 5.99 -22.49 14.53
N HIS A 358 4.82 -22.23 13.95
CA HIS A 358 3.67 -23.12 14.12
C HIS A 358 3.85 -24.37 13.25
N THR A 359 3.34 -25.56 13.64
CA THR A 359 3.50 -26.80 12.83
C THR A 359 2.51 -26.93 11.69
N ASN A 360 1.35 -26.27 11.80
CA ASN A 360 0.25 -26.44 10.86
C ASN A 360 0.39 -25.46 9.71
N SER A 361 0.96 -25.92 8.59
CA SER A 361 1.08 -25.09 7.39
C SER A 361 -0.28 -24.78 6.75
N PRO A 362 -0.58 -23.51 6.38
CA PRO A 362 -1.75 -23.13 5.59
C PRO A 362 -1.73 -23.74 4.18
N ALA A 363 -0.58 -24.27 3.75
CA ALA A 363 -0.50 -24.98 2.49
C ALA A 363 -1.16 -26.35 2.51
N ASN A 364 -1.24 -26.98 3.69
CA ASN A 364 -1.86 -28.28 3.88
C ASN A 364 -3.34 -28.10 4.27
N ILE A 365 -4.26 -28.59 3.43
CA ILE A 365 -5.70 -28.45 3.66
C ILE A 365 -6.19 -29.09 4.97
N ASN A 366 -5.50 -30.12 5.48
CA ASN A 366 -5.85 -30.76 6.75
C ASN A 366 -5.53 -29.87 7.96
N ASN A 367 -4.64 -28.89 7.77
CA ASN A 367 -4.19 -27.93 8.77
C ASN A 367 -4.93 -26.58 8.68
N SER A 368 -5.60 -26.33 7.56
CA SER A 368 -6.30 -25.09 7.23
C SER A 368 -7.70 -25.43 6.69
N LYS A 369 -8.66 -25.60 7.61
CA LYS A 369 -10.06 -25.93 7.25
C LYS A 369 -10.77 -24.71 6.65
N ILE A 370 -11.75 -24.95 5.78
CA ILE A 370 -12.65 -23.89 5.27
C ILE A 370 -13.47 -23.34 6.43
N LEU A 371 -13.51 -22.01 6.54
CA LEU A 371 -14.35 -21.28 7.49
C LEU A 371 -15.56 -20.66 6.77
N ALA A 372 -15.38 -20.20 5.53
CA ALA A 372 -16.43 -19.63 4.71
C ALA A 372 -16.10 -19.70 3.21
N THR A 373 -17.13 -19.68 2.36
CA THR A 373 -17.01 -19.54 0.91
C THR A 373 -17.34 -18.10 0.51
N VAL A 374 -16.53 -17.51 -0.37
CA VAL A 374 -16.78 -16.18 -0.93
C VAL A 374 -17.81 -16.30 -2.06
N VAL A 375 -18.82 -15.44 -2.06
CA VAL A 375 -20.02 -15.58 -2.91
C VAL A 375 -20.26 -14.42 -3.87
N GLU A 376 -19.46 -13.36 -3.81
CA GLU A 376 -19.48 -12.24 -4.75
C GLU A 376 -18.06 -11.80 -5.08
N ASN A 377 -17.88 -11.19 -6.25
CA ASN A 377 -16.61 -10.60 -6.66
C ASN A 377 -16.16 -9.50 -5.70
N ALA A 378 -14.84 -9.34 -5.55
CA ALA A 378 -14.24 -8.24 -4.83
C ALA A 378 -13.09 -7.65 -5.65
N ALA A 379 -13.09 -6.33 -5.82
CA ALA A 379 -12.05 -5.65 -6.59
C ALA A 379 -10.70 -5.68 -5.87
N LYS A 380 -9.61 -5.76 -6.64
CA LYS A 380 -8.26 -5.50 -6.13
C LYS A 380 -8.23 -4.15 -5.41
N GLY A 381 -7.63 -4.08 -4.23
CA GLY A 381 -7.62 -2.89 -3.36
C GLY A 381 -8.83 -2.74 -2.44
N SER A 382 -9.86 -3.58 -2.56
CA SER A 382 -10.98 -3.58 -1.61
C SER A 382 -10.59 -4.17 -0.26
N PHE A 383 -11.28 -3.79 0.81
CA PHE A 383 -11.03 -4.28 2.17
C PHE A 383 -11.96 -5.41 2.58
N SER A 384 -12.85 -5.85 1.71
CA SER A 384 -13.97 -6.68 2.13
C SER A 384 -14.37 -7.71 1.09
N VAL A 385 -14.78 -8.87 1.57
CA VAL A 385 -15.37 -9.94 0.78
C VAL A 385 -16.74 -10.30 1.34
N LYS A 386 -17.69 -10.65 0.46
CA LYS A 386 -18.98 -11.19 0.88
C LYS A 386 -18.92 -12.71 0.92
N VAL A 387 -19.35 -13.29 2.03
CA VAL A 387 -19.31 -14.74 2.25
C VAL A 387 -20.70 -15.34 2.41
N GLY A 388 -20.82 -16.64 2.18
CA GLY A 388 -22.09 -17.35 2.37
C GLY A 388 -22.51 -17.46 3.85
N SER A 389 -21.54 -17.50 4.77
CA SER A 389 -21.75 -17.63 6.22
C SER A 389 -20.56 -17.10 6.98
N VAL A 390 -20.80 -16.51 8.16
CA VAL A 390 -19.78 -15.96 9.07
C VAL A 390 -19.64 -16.72 10.38
N ASN A 391 -20.33 -17.85 10.54
CA ASN A 391 -20.46 -18.58 11.82
C ASN A 391 -19.13 -19.02 12.46
N GLU A 392 -18.07 -19.20 11.67
CA GLU A 392 -16.73 -19.61 12.14
C GLU A 392 -15.70 -18.46 12.10
N LEU A 393 -16.16 -17.25 11.83
CA LEU A 393 -15.36 -16.04 11.73
C LEU A 393 -15.59 -15.16 12.95
N SER A 394 -14.54 -14.44 13.36
CA SER A 394 -14.60 -13.50 14.49
C SER A 394 -13.66 -12.34 14.27
N VAL A 395 -14.06 -11.15 14.72
CA VAL A 395 -13.21 -9.95 14.72
C VAL A 395 -11.89 -10.23 15.45
N GLY A 396 -10.78 -9.71 14.91
CA GLY A 396 -9.41 -9.87 15.40
C GLY A 396 -8.71 -11.15 14.94
N LYS A 397 -9.44 -12.13 14.40
CA LYS A 397 -8.87 -13.41 13.93
C LYS A 397 -8.08 -13.19 12.63
N TRP A 398 -6.91 -13.80 12.55
CA TRP A 398 -6.20 -13.96 11.28
C TRP A 398 -6.73 -15.15 10.48
N VAL A 399 -6.94 -14.93 9.18
CA VAL A 399 -7.47 -15.92 8.25
C VAL A 399 -6.69 -15.91 6.94
N GLN A 400 -6.88 -16.97 6.15
CA GLN A 400 -6.30 -17.12 4.83
C GLN A 400 -7.40 -16.96 3.78
N LEU A 401 -7.30 -15.96 2.91
CA LEU A 401 -8.09 -15.86 1.68
C LEU A 401 -7.33 -16.62 0.58
N ARG A 402 -7.99 -17.55 -0.12
CA ARG A 402 -7.29 -18.48 -1.01
C ARG A 402 -8.05 -18.85 -2.28
N LEU A 403 -7.26 -19.03 -3.35
CA LEU A 403 -7.60 -19.73 -4.59
C LEU A 403 -6.44 -20.63 -5.04
N ARG A 404 -6.72 -21.87 -5.46
CA ARG A 404 -5.76 -22.72 -6.20
C ARG A 404 -6.46 -23.33 -7.40
N SER A 405 -6.08 -22.95 -8.61
CA SER A 405 -6.86 -23.29 -9.81
C SER A 405 -5.98 -23.83 -10.93
N GLY A 406 -6.45 -24.89 -11.57
CA GLY A 406 -5.90 -25.40 -12.82
C GLY A 406 -6.64 -24.88 -14.06
N ASN A 407 -7.45 -23.82 -13.91
CA ASN A 407 -8.22 -23.22 -15.00
C ASN A 407 -7.31 -22.46 -15.98
N ASP A 408 -7.41 -22.79 -17.26
CA ASP A 408 -6.56 -22.25 -18.33
C ASP A 408 -6.85 -20.77 -18.66
N GLU A 409 -8.09 -20.33 -18.54
CA GLU A 409 -8.48 -18.93 -18.78
C GLU A 409 -7.90 -18.02 -17.70
N LEU A 410 -8.00 -18.44 -16.43
CA LEU A 410 -7.33 -17.75 -15.33
C LEU A 410 -5.81 -17.78 -15.49
N LEU A 411 -5.23 -18.93 -15.86
CA LEU A 411 -3.79 -19.05 -16.10
C LEU A 411 -3.31 -18.02 -17.14
N LYS A 412 -4.00 -17.92 -18.29
CA LYS A 412 -3.70 -16.89 -19.31
C LYS A 412 -3.72 -15.48 -18.76
N LYS A 413 -4.70 -15.17 -17.91
CA LYS A 413 -4.81 -13.86 -17.26
C LYS A 413 -3.62 -13.59 -16.32
N GLU A 414 -3.26 -14.56 -15.50
CA GLU A 414 -2.20 -14.43 -14.50
C GLU A 414 -0.80 -14.28 -15.10
N VAL A 415 -0.46 -15.07 -16.12
CA VAL A 415 0.87 -15.00 -16.75
C VAL A 415 0.94 -13.98 -17.89
N GLY A 416 -0.21 -13.44 -18.32
CA GLY A 416 -0.34 -12.38 -19.32
C GLY A 416 0.50 -12.60 -20.58
N PRO A 417 1.33 -11.63 -20.99
CA PRO A 417 2.07 -11.72 -22.26
C PRO A 417 3.09 -12.87 -22.31
N ILE A 418 3.49 -13.42 -21.16
CA ILE A 418 4.43 -14.53 -21.06
C ILE A 418 3.77 -15.87 -21.42
N TYR A 419 2.44 -15.96 -21.45
CA TYR A 419 1.69 -17.20 -21.66
C TYR A 419 2.15 -18.01 -22.88
N SER A 420 2.48 -17.34 -23.99
CA SER A 420 2.92 -18.00 -25.23
C SER A 420 4.25 -18.76 -25.10
N GLN A 421 5.06 -18.46 -24.09
CA GLN A 421 6.36 -19.08 -23.81
C GLN A 421 6.32 -20.12 -22.69
N MET A 422 5.16 -20.27 -22.05
CA MET A 422 4.99 -21.16 -20.92
C MET A 422 5.21 -22.61 -21.34
N THR A 423 5.87 -23.38 -20.47
CA THR A 423 5.99 -24.84 -20.64
C THR A 423 5.11 -25.56 -19.63
N THR A 424 4.68 -26.78 -19.94
CA THR A 424 3.89 -27.61 -19.01
C THR A 424 4.65 -28.00 -17.74
N LYS A 425 5.97 -27.77 -17.70
CA LYS A 425 6.81 -28.01 -16.52
C LYS A 425 6.68 -26.90 -15.49
N TRP A 426 6.31 -25.68 -15.90
CA TRP A 426 6.17 -24.55 -14.97
C TRP A 426 5.15 -24.85 -13.90
N SER A 427 5.50 -24.53 -12.67
CA SER A 427 4.69 -24.78 -11.48
C SER A 427 3.27 -24.24 -11.65
N VAL A 428 3.13 -23.01 -12.13
CA VAL A 428 1.85 -22.33 -12.40
C VAL A 428 1.01 -23.01 -13.49
N ALA A 429 1.62 -23.76 -14.40
CA ALA A 429 0.94 -24.48 -15.49
C ALA A 429 0.46 -25.89 -15.09
N GLN A 430 0.90 -26.39 -13.94
CA GLN A 430 0.54 -27.74 -13.47
C GLN A 430 -0.82 -27.73 -12.76
N GLN A 431 -1.43 -28.91 -12.62
CA GLN A 431 -2.69 -29.03 -11.87
C GLN A 431 -2.44 -29.04 -10.35
N PRO A 432 -3.16 -28.24 -9.57
CA PRO A 432 -3.11 -28.31 -8.10
C PRO A 432 -3.76 -29.59 -7.56
N GLY A 433 -3.41 -30.00 -6.35
CA GLY A 433 -4.18 -31.01 -5.58
C GLY A 433 -4.10 -32.49 -6.01
N LEU A 434 -3.28 -32.89 -7.00
CA LEU A 434 -3.33 -34.27 -7.53
C LEU A 434 -2.45 -35.32 -6.81
N THR A 435 -1.43 -34.96 -6.02
CA THR A 435 -0.58 -35.94 -5.32
C THR A 435 0.13 -35.37 -4.08
N GLY A 436 -0.16 -35.88 -2.88
CA GLY A 436 0.69 -35.73 -1.69
C GLY A 436 0.91 -34.29 -1.16
N THR A 437 1.79 -34.16 -0.18
CA THR A 437 2.02 -33.00 0.71
C THR A 437 2.40 -31.66 0.07
N ASN A 438 2.40 -31.52 -1.27
CA ASN A 438 2.86 -30.33 -1.98
C ASN A 438 1.81 -29.73 -2.94
N GLU A 439 0.56 -29.65 -2.45
CA GLU A 439 -0.63 -29.25 -3.21
C GLU A 439 -0.64 -27.78 -3.68
N ASN A 440 0.26 -26.94 -3.12
CA ASN A 440 0.21 -25.47 -3.26
C ASN A 440 1.37 -24.87 -4.08
N GLY A 441 2.27 -25.69 -4.62
CA GLY A 441 3.25 -25.19 -5.59
C GLY A 441 2.69 -25.08 -7.00
N LYS A 442 1.52 -25.67 -7.28
CA LYS A 442 1.04 -25.93 -8.64
C LYS A 442 -0.24 -25.18 -8.97
N GLY A 443 -0.44 -24.91 -10.25
CA GLY A 443 -1.59 -24.15 -10.75
C GLY A 443 -1.50 -22.69 -10.35
N VAL A 444 -2.48 -21.89 -10.75
CA VAL A 444 -2.61 -20.53 -10.23
C VAL A 444 -2.88 -20.61 -8.73
N ASN A 445 -1.97 -20.10 -7.91
CA ASN A 445 -2.11 -20.05 -6.46
C ASN A 445 -2.08 -18.61 -5.96
N VAL A 446 -3.18 -18.21 -5.31
CA VAL A 446 -3.33 -16.97 -4.58
C VAL A 446 -3.59 -17.30 -3.12
N MET A 447 -2.72 -16.79 -2.25
CA MET A 447 -2.79 -16.99 -0.82
C MET A 447 -2.46 -15.68 -0.09
N GLU A 448 -3.47 -15.09 0.53
CA GLU A 448 -3.31 -13.87 1.33
C GLU A 448 -3.73 -14.10 2.78
N PHE A 449 -2.94 -13.61 3.73
CA PHE A 449 -3.28 -13.62 5.14
C PHE A 449 -3.80 -12.25 5.58
N HIS A 450 -4.96 -12.25 6.24
CA HIS A 450 -5.69 -11.03 6.61
C HIS A 450 -6.16 -11.10 8.06
N GLN A 451 -6.19 -9.95 8.74
CA GLN A 451 -6.83 -9.82 10.04
C GLN A 451 -8.26 -9.28 9.89
N ILE A 452 -9.26 -9.96 10.47
CA ILE A 452 -10.66 -9.50 10.40
C ILE A 452 -10.83 -8.25 11.27
N LYS A 453 -11.24 -7.14 10.67
CA LYS A 453 -11.52 -5.86 11.33
C LYS A 453 -12.97 -5.74 11.78
N SER A 454 -13.93 -6.12 10.93
CA SER A 454 -15.36 -6.09 11.25
C SER A 454 -16.14 -7.15 10.46
N ILE A 455 -17.32 -7.48 10.97
CA ILE A 455 -18.29 -8.34 10.30
C ILE A 455 -19.64 -7.62 10.36
N ASP A 456 -20.22 -7.30 9.21
CA ASP A 456 -21.56 -6.72 9.08
C ASP A 456 -22.42 -7.60 8.17
N GLY A 457 -23.41 -8.26 8.76
CA GLY A 457 -24.13 -9.36 8.11
C GLY A 457 -23.16 -10.42 7.58
N ASN A 458 -23.12 -10.56 6.26
CA ASN A 458 -22.26 -11.52 5.54
C ASN A 458 -21.04 -10.86 4.87
N VAL A 459 -20.76 -9.59 5.18
CA VAL A 459 -19.58 -8.88 4.68
C VAL A 459 -18.48 -8.95 5.74
N VAL A 460 -17.34 -9.51 5.36
CA VAL A 460 -16.14 -9.59 6.20
C VAL A 460 -15.19 -8.51 5.72
N THR A 461 -14.85 -7.58 6.60
CA THR A 461 -13.90 -6.50 6.32
C THR A 461 -12.59 -6.80 7.04
N PHE A 462 -11.48 -6.73 6.32
CA PHE A 462 -10.11 -6.90 6.81
C PHE A 462 -9.49 -5.56 7.25
N TYR A 463 -8.36 -5.62 7.97
CA TYR A 463 -7.56 -4.43 8.22
C TYR A 463 -6.85 -3.97 6.97
N GLU A 464 -6.38 -4.90 6.15
CA GLU A 464 -5.59 -4.67 4.95
C GLU A 464 -6.45 -4.78 3.67
N PRO A 465 -6.09 -4.08 2.57
CA PRO A 465 -6.76 -4.29 1.29
C PRO A 465 -6.37 -5.66 0.71
N ILE A 466 -7.20 -6.27 -0.13
CA ILE A 466 -6.82 -7.45 -0.92
C ILE A 466 -5.92 -7.02 -2.09
N MET A 467 -4.81 -7.73 -2.36
CA MET A 467 -3.89 -7.36 -3.45
C MET A 467 -4.17 -8.09 -4.76
N HIS A 468 -5.05 -9.08 -4.72
CA HIS A 468 -5.55 -9.78 -5.88
C HIS A 468 -7.07 -9.72 -5.89
N GLU A 469 -7.66 -9.50 -7.06
CA GLU A 469 -9.12 -9.49 -7.18
C GLU A 469 -9.73 -10.87 -6.94
N VAL A 470 -10.86 -10.90 -6.24
CA VAL A 470 -11.67 -12.11 -6.13
C VAL A 470 -12.64 -12.15 -7.30
N ASP A 471 -12.46 -13.14 -8.18
CA ASP A 471 -13.38 -13.47 -9.26
C ASP A 471 -14.00 -14.85 -9.01
N ILE A 472 -15.28 -14.86 -8.63
CA ILE A 472 -16.03 -16.07 -8.29
C ILE A 472 -16.36 -16.94 -9.51
N ALA A 473 -16.06 -16.49 -10.74
CA ALA A 473 -16.11 -17.35 -11.92
C ALA A 473 -15.05 -18.47 -11.86
N TYR A 474 -13.98 -18.26 -11.10
CA TYR A 474 -12.92 -19.25 -10.90
C TYR A 474 -13.02 -19.92 -9.54
N ASN A 475 -12.71 -21.21 -9.57
CA ASN A 475 -12.89 -22.14 -8.47
C ASN A 475 -11.52 -22.58 -7.94
N ASP A 476 -11.38 -22.69 -6.61
CA ASP A 476 -10.29 -23.47 -6.01
C ASP A 476 -10.52 -24.93 -6.44
N TYR A 477 -9.48 -25.77 -6.48
CA TYR A 477 -9.67 -27.15 -6.91
C TYR A 477 -10.61 -27.93 -5.98
N ASP A 478 -10.81 -27.44 -4.76
CA ASP A 478 -11.74 -27.97 -3.76
C ASP A 478 -13.07 -27.18 -3.65
N GLY A 479 -13.38 -26.25 -4.57
CA GLY A 479 -14.66 -25.51 -4.57
C GLY A 479 -14.54 -24.10 -5.14
N GLY A 480 -15.04 -23.08 -4.44
CA GLY A 480 -14.90 -21.68 -4.83
C GLY A 480 -13.72 -20.99 -4.12
N TRP A 481 -13.63 -19.66 -4.26
CA TRP A 481 -12.84 -18.84 -3.34
C TRP A 481 -13.26 -19.06 -1.90
N VAL A 482 -12.29 -19.20 -1.00
CA VAL A 482 -12.54 -19.56 0.40
C VAL A 482 -11.74 -18.72 1.38
N ILE A 483 -12.35 -18.49 2.55
CA ILE A 483 -11.65 -18.10 3.77
C ILE A 483 -11.37 -19.37 4.56
N ARG A 484 -10.10 -19.58 4.93
CA ARG A 484 -9.65 -20.74 5.70
C ARG A 484 -8.95 -20.34 6.99
N ASP A 485 -8.89 -21.31 7.90
CA ASP A 485 -8.23 -21.15 9.20
C ASP A 485 -6.72 -21.03 9.03
N TYR A 486 -6.12 -20.00 9.61
CA TYR A 486 -4.69 -19.79 9.62
C TYR A 486 -4.16 -20.00 11.04
N LYS A 487 -3.24 -20.94 11.22
CA LYS A 487 -2.61 -21.23 12.51
C LYS A 487 -1.25 -20.57 12.59
N TYR A 488 -1.04 -19.78 13.63
CA TYR A 488 0.14 -18.95 13.79
C TYR A 488 0.54 -18.79 15.26
N PHE A 489 1.75 -18.28 15.47
CA PHE A 489 2.14 -17.62 16.72
C PHE A 489 2.27 -16.12 16.49
N GLU A 490 2.18 -15.32 17.54
CA GLU A 490 2.24 -13.87 17.44
C GLU A 490 3.24 -13.25 18.41
N ASN A 491 3.70 -12.04 18.11
CA ASN A 491 4.63 -11.26 18.94
C ASN A 491 5.92 -12.02 19.26
N VAL A 492 6.60 -12.52 18.23
CA VAL A 492 7.94 -13.09 18.36
C VAL A 492 8.98 -12.11 17.84
N GLY A 493 9.97 -11.80 18.68
CA GLY A 493 11.04 -10.86 18.35
C GLY A 493 12.43 -11.49 18.41
N VAL A 494 13.30 -11.11 17.46
CA VAL A 494 14.76 -11.28 17.56
C VAL A 494 15.42 -9.92 17.40
N GLU A 495 16.18 -9.47 18.39
CA GLU A 495 16.71 -8.11 18.39
C GLU A 495 18.06 -7.92 19.08
N ASP A 496 18.80 -6.90 18.62
CA ASP A 496 20.02 -6.37 19.23
C ASP A 496 21.14 -7.42 19.41
N LEU A 497 21.44 -8.21 18.37
CA LEU A 497 22.48 -9.24 18.41
C LEU A 497 23.08 -9.52 17.03
N SER A 498 24.09 -10.38 16.98
CA SER A 498 24.71 -10.82 15.73
C SER A 498 24.66 -12.34 15.60
N PHE A 499 24.43 -12.84 14.39
CA PHE A 499 24.69 -14.22 14.01
C PHE A 499 26.00 -14.30 13.22
N VAL A 500 26.84 -15.29 13.54
CA VAL A 500 28.17 -15.44 12.91
C VAL A 500 28.32 -16.85 12.39
N GLY A 501 28.42 -17.00 11.07
CA GLY A 501 28.65 -18.27 10.37
C GLY A 501 30.07 -18.39 9.84
N LYS A 502 30.25 -19.35 8.93
CA LYS A 502 31.49 -19.56 8.17
C LYS A 502 31.19 -19.94 6.72
N ALA A 503 30.30 -19.18 6.07
CA ALA A 503 29.93 -19.35 4.67
C ALA A 503 31.18 -19.55 3.79
N ILE A 504 31.08 -20.50 2.87
CA ILE A 504 32.20 -20.90 2.01
C ILE A 504 32.54 -19.76 1.05
N THR A 505 33.83 -19.49 0.90
CA THR A 505 34.38 -18.47 0.01
C THR A 505 35.52 -19.06 -0.85
N PRO A 506 35.62 -18.71 -2.14
CA PRO A 506 34.66 -17.89 -2.87
C PRO A 506 33.33 -18.63 -3.10
N TYR A 507 32.22 -17.90 -3.14
CA TYR A 507 30.89 -18.43 -3.33
C TYR A 507 30.71 -18.91 -4.78
N TYR A 508 30.25 -20.14 -4.95
CA TYR A 508 29.78 -20.70 -6.22
C TYR A 508 28.29 -21.00 -6.06
N HIS A 509 27.45 -20.40 -6.91
CA HIS A 509 26.01 -20.66 -6.91
C HIS A 509 25.74 -22.15 -7.05
N HIS A 510 25.10 -22.77 -6.04
CA HIS A 510 24.90 -24.22 -5.94
C HIS A 510 26.18 -25.06 -6.04
N GLY A 511 27.36 -24.51 -5.71
CA GLY A 511 28.65 -25.18 -5.90
C GLY A 511 29.08 -25.34 -7.36
N ASP A 512 28.38 -24.71 -8.31
CA ASP A 512 28.60 -24.92 -9.75
C ASP A 512 30.02 -24.51 -10.17
N ASN A 513 30.77 -25.48 -10.71
CA ASN A 513 32.13 -25.31 -11.23
C ASN A 513 33.17 -24.90 -10.19
N ASP A 514 32.94 -25.23 -8.91
CA ASP A 514 33.98 -25.10 -7.89
C ASP A 514 35.14 -26.09 -8.15
N PRO A 515 36.39 -25.61 -8.32
CA PRO A 515 37.56 -26.49 -8.52
C PRO A 515 37.91 -27.37 -7.31
N ASP A 516 37.53 -26.93 -6.11
CA ASP A 516 37.82 -27.63 -4.85
C ASP A 516 36.61 -28.43 -4.31
N ALA A 517 35.45 -28.27 -4.97
CA ALA A 517 34.20 -29.03 -4.87
C ALA A 517 33.84 -29.59 -3.48
N PRO A 518 33.57 -28.76 -2.46
CA PRO A 518 32.77 -29.16 -1.32
C PRO A 518 31.34 -29.47 -1.79
N ASP A 519 30.58 -30.20 -0.98
CA ASP A 519 29.20 -30.53 -1.31
C ASP A 519 28.35 -29.25 -1.52
N ALA A 520 27.62 -29.19 -2.64
CA ALA A 520 26.84 -28.03 -3.08
C ALA A 520 25.95 -27.40 -1.97
N TRP A 521 25.31 -28.24 -1.16
CA TRP A 521 24.41 -27.78 -0.09
C TRP A 521 25.09 -26.89 0.95
N LEU A 522 26.41 -27.00 1.13
CA LEU A 522 27.16 -26.17 2.07
C LEU A 522 27.22 -24.70 1.64
N TYR A 523 27.25 -24.44 0.32
CA TYR A 523 27.15 -23.08 -0.22
C TYR A 523 25.80 -22.47 0.12
N ASP A 524 24.75 -23.23 -0.13
CA ASP A 524 23.38 -22.71 -0.09
C ASP A 524 22.80 -22.64 1.32
N SER A 525 23.17 -23.58 2.19
CA SER A 525 22.43 -23.83 3.42
C SER A 525 23.28 -24.20 4.64
N GLY A 526 24.62 -24.24 4.51
CA GLY A 526 25.50 -24.65 5.60
C GLY A 526 25.39 -23.77 6.85
N TYR A 527 25.15 -22.46 6.66
CA TYR A 527 25.08 -21.47 7.74
C TYR A 527 23.84 -20.59 7.64
N MET A 528 22.66 -21.17 7.90
CA MET A 528 21.38 -20.46 7.97
C MET A 528 21.02 -20.13 9.43
N PRO A 529 21.01 -18.87 9.88
CA PRO A 529 20.81 -18.59 11.30
C PRO A 529 19.35 -18.58 11.73
N LEU A 530 18.43 -18.05 10.91
CA LEU A 530 17.09 -17.69 11.39
C LEU A 530 15.98 -17.91 10.37
N GLN A 531 14.95 -18.66 10.79
CA GLN A 531 13.69 -18.78 10.09
C GLN A 531 12.52 -18.58 11.05
N LEU A 532 11.59 -17.71 10.66
CA LEU A 532 10.29 -17.54 11.33
C LEU A 532 9.21 -18.03 10.37
N SER A 533 8.41 -19.01 10.76
CA SER A 533 7.34 -19.54 9.91
C SER A 533 5.99 -19.58 10.58
N ARG A 534 4.97 -19.01 9.92
CA ARG A 534 3.60 -18.93 10.44
C ARG A 534 3.58 -18.16 11.75
N VAL A 535 4.15 -16.97 11.67
CA VAL A 535 4.07 -15.97 12.72
C VAL A 535 3.37 -14.73 12.18
N VAL A 536 2.70 -14.01 13.08
CA VAL A 536 2.13 -12.70 12.78
C VAL A 536 2.65 -11.64 13.74
N ASN A 537 2.64 -10.38 13.34
CA ASN A 537 3.07 -9.27 14.21
C ASN A 537 4.42 -9.57 14.88
N SER A 538 5.38 -10.05 14.08
CA SER A 538 6.67 -10.55 14.57
C SER A 538 7.82 -9.85 13.85
N TRP A 539 9.00 -9.79 14.47
CA TRP A 539 10.07 -8.92 13.99
C TRP A 539 11.48 -9.46 14.16
N VAL A 540 12.36 -8.97 13.28
CA VAL A 540 13.82 -9.07 13.41
C VAL A 540 14.38 -7.65 13.27
N ARG A 541 15.03 -7.11 14.30
CA ARG A 541 15.54 -5.72 14.21
C ARG A 541 16.87 -5.51 14.89
N ASN A 542 17.68 -4.59 14.34
CA ASN A 542 19.00 -4.28 14.88
C ASN A 542 19.87 -5.55 14.99
N VAL A 543 19.84 -6.39 13.96
CA VAL A 543 20.55 -7.67 13.90
C VAL A 543 21.61 -7.62 12.81
N SER A 544 22.80 -8.17 13.07
CA SER A 544 23.81 -8.35 12.02
C SER A 544 24.07 -9.83 11.72
N PHE A 545 24.44 -10.11 10.47
CA PHE A 545 24.77 -11.44 9.97
C PHE A 545 26.17 -11.41 9.37
N GLU A 546 27.09 -12.20 9.91
CA GLU A 546 28.48 -12.24 9.46
C GLU A 546 28.79 -13.62 8.86
N SER A 547 29.19 -13.65 7.58
CA SER A 547 29.58 -14.88 6.87
C SER A 547 28.52 -15.99 6.93
N VAL A 548 27.28 -15.70 6.53
CA VAL A 548 26.14 -16.63 6.56
C VAL A 548 25.70 -17.02 5.14
N SER A 549 25.14 -18.23 5.00
CA SER A 549 24.62 -18.71 3.72
C SER A 549 23.28 -18.05 3.37
N GLU A 550 22.37 -17.95 4.34
CA GLU A 550 21.09 -17.24 4.21
C GLU A 550 20.83 -16.44 5.48
N ALA A 551 20.41 -15.17 5.40
CA ALA A 551 20.25 -14.35 6.60
C ALA A 551 18.94 -14.63 7.36
N VAL A 552 17.78 -14.30 6.76
CA VAL A 552 16.47 -14.44 7.40
C VAL A 552 15.41 -14.86 6.39
N THR A 553 14.60 -15.86 6.75
CA THR A 553 13.38 -16.22 6.02
C THR A 553 12.13 -16.05 6.88
N PHE A 554 11.16 -15.27 6.41
CA PHE A 554 9.78 -15.31 6.88
C PHE A 554 8.96 -16.25 5.97
N GLY A 555 8.52 -17.39 6.50
CA GLY A 555 7.74 -18.38 5.76
C GLY A 555 6.27 -18.36 6.14
N GLU A 556 5.35 -18.23 5.18
CA GLU A 556 3.89 -18.31 5.43
C GLU A 556 3.44 -17.44 6.61
N SER A 557 4.01 -16.24 6.72
CA SER A 557 3.84 -15.29 7.83
C SER A 557 3.09 -14.04 7.38
N ALA A 558 2.63 -13.23 8.32
CA ALA A 558 1.89 -12.01 8.01
C ALA A 558 2.27 -10.84 8.91
N ASN A 559 2.25 -9.61 8.37
CA ASN A 559 2.42 -8.39 9.19
C ASN A 559 3.71 -8.41 10.01
N CYS A 560 4.81 -8.83 9.38
CA CYS A 560 6.12 -8.97 9.99
C CYS A 560 7.07 -7.89 9.51
N SER A 561 8.04 -7.52 10.35
CA SER A 561 9.07 -6.55 9.99
C SER A 561 10.48 -7.08 10.20
N ALA A 562 11.35 -6.96 9.20
CA ALA A 562 12.79 -7.08 9.34
C ALA A 562 13.45 -5.75 9.02
N TYR A 563 14.16 -5.13 9.96
CA TYR A 563 14.81 -3.85 9.66
C TYR A 563 16.04 -3.48 10.48
N ASN A 564 16.83 -2.56 9.93
CA ASN A 564 18.13 -2.16 10.48
C ASN A 564 19.04 -3.38 10.63
N ILE A 565 19.32 -4.01 9.50
CA ILE A 565 20.08 -5.27 9.40
C ILE A 565 21.35 -5.01 8.59
N SER A 566 22.46 -5.61 9.02
CA SER A 566 23.72 -5.60 8.27
C SER A 566 24.17 -7.02 7.96
N ILE A 567 24.56 -7.28 6.71
CA ILE A 567 25.13 -8.55 6.25
C ILE A 567 26.57 -8.26 5.81
N THR A 568 27.54 -8.96 6.39
CA THR A 568 28.99 -8.71 6.18
C THR A 568 29.79 -10.01 6.16
N GLY A 569 31.10 -9.89 5.94
CA GLY A 569 32.00 -11.05 5.86
C GLY A 569 31.89 -11.76 4.52
N ASN A 570 32.03 -13.08 4.52
CA ASN A 570 31.94 -13.86 3.30
C ASN A 570 30.51 -13.80 2.73
N ARG A 571 30.40 -13.52 1.42
CA ARG A 571 29.11 -13.63 0.72
C ARG A 571 28.57 -15.06 0.73
N GLY A 572 27.26 -15.21 0.60
CA GLY A 572 26.56 -16.48 0.52
C GLY A 572 25.45 -16.47 -0.54
N HIS A 573 24.38 -17.22 -0.25
CA HIS A 573 23.29 -17.48 -1.16
C HIS A 573 22.18 -16.41 -1.13
N SER A 574 21.63 -16.06 0.04
CA SER A 574 20.49 -15.11 0.07
C SER A 574 20.47 -14.18 1.29
N ALA A 575 19.92 -12.99 1.09
CA ALA A 575 19.72 -11.99 2.15
C ALA A 575 18.44 -12.25 2.97
N VAL A 576 17.57 -11.25 3.10
CA VAL A 576 16.30 -11.34 3.84
C VAL A 576 15.16 -11.56 2.85
N ARG A 577 14.34 -12.59 3.06
CA ARG A 577 13.21 -12.90 2.16
C ARG A 577 11.88 -13.16 2.86
N ALA A 578 10.81 -12.79 2.17
CA ALA A 578 9.43 -13.17 2.47
C ALA A 578 9.00 -14.31 1.53
N GLN A 579 8.78 -15.50 2.10
CA GLN A 579 8.42 -16.72 1.41
C GLN A 579 6.95 -17.06 1.67
N GLY A 580 6.09 -17.03 0.65
CA GLY A 580 4.66 -17.32 0.76
C GLY A 580 3.95 -16.50 1.83
N SER A 581 4.40 -15.26 2.07
CA SER A 581 3.99 -14.43 3.20
C SER A 581 3.24 -13.18 2.73
N SER A 582 2.44 -12.57 3.60
CA SER A 582 1.68 -11.36 3.29
C SER A 582 2.15 -10.16 4.11
N ARG A 583 2.26 -8.98 3.48
CA ARG A 583 2.51 -7.71 4.21
C ARG A 583 3.78 -7.72 5.07
N VAL A 584 4.86 -8.33 4.56
CA VAL A 584 6.16 -8.26 5.21
C VAL A 584 6.85 -6.96 4.83
N PHE A 585 7.38 -6.24 5.82
CA PHE A 585 8.26 -5.08 5.61
C PHE A 585 9.71 -5.50 5.82
N ILE A 586 10.54 -5.29 4.81
CA ILE A 586 11.99 -5.52 4.84
C ILE A 586 12.65 -4.15 4.61
N GLY A 587 13.26 -3.56 5.64
CA GLY A 587 13.69 -2.17 5.61
C GLY A 587 15.14 -1.95 6.06
N LYS A 588 15.93 -1.10 5.39
CA LYS A 588 17.31 -0.80 5.83
C LYS A 588 18.15 -2.06 6.08
N VAL A 589 18.10 -2.99 5.12
CA VAL A 589 19.07 -4.08 5.06
C VAL A 589 20.27 -3.57 4.26
N SER A 590 21.46 -3.62 4.85
CA SER A 590 22.71 -3.28 4.21
C SER A 590 23.56 -4.53 4.02
N ASP A 591 23.69 -4.96 2.78
CA ASP A 591 24.50 -6.11 2.42
C ASP A 591 25.83 -5.66 1.82
N GLU A 592 26.87 -5.82 2.64
CA GLU A 592 28.26 -5.52 2.33
C GLU A 592 29.14 -6.78 2.45
N SER A 593 28.52 -7.96 2.39
CA SER A 593 29.26 -9.21 2.27
C SER A 593 29.99 -9.26 0.93
N PHE A 594 31.14 -9.94 0.84
CA PHE A 594 31.90 -9.99 -0.41
C PHE A 594 32.86 -11.18 -0.44
N ASP A 595 33.39 -11.45 -1.62
CA ASP A 595 34.56 -12.29 -1.83
C ASP A 595 35.34 -11.83 -3.07
N THR A 596 36.23 -12.68 -3.58
CA THR A 596 37.02 -12.38 -4.79
C THR A 596 36.21 -12.44 -6.09
N ARG A 597 34.96 -12.93 -6.06
CA ARG A 597 34.07 -13.11 -7.21
C ARG A 597 32.94 -12.08 -7.27
N GLY A 598 32.59 -11.44 -6.15
CA GLY A 598 31.69 -10.30 -6.18
C GLY A 598 31.27 -9.78 -4.80
N HIS A 599 30.24 -8.93 -4.80
CA HIS A 599 29.76 -8.15 -3.66
C HIS A 599 28.28 -8.44 -3.41
N GLY A 600 27.89 -8.45 -2.14
CA GLY A 600 26.58 -8.88 -1.65
C GLY A 600 26.36 -10.40 -1.70
N GLN A 601 25.30 -10.84 -1.01
CA GLN A 601 24.67 -12.14 -1.18
C GLN A 601 24.26 -12.31 -2.66
N TRP A 602 24.28 -13.55 -3.15
CA TRP A 602 23.90 -13.85 -4.54
C TRP A 602 22.47 -13.40 -4.86
N HIS A 603 21.53 -13.64 -3.95
CA HIS A 603 20.19 -13.07 -3.98
C HIS A 603 20.04 -11.96 -2.95
N GLY A 604 19.64 -10.77 -3.39
CA GLY A 604 19.35 -9.63 -2.53
C GLY A 604 18.11 -9.84 -1.65
N CYS A 605 17.58 -8.76 -1.08
CA CYS A 605 16.31 -8.85 -0.34
C CYS A 605 15.13 -9.03 -1.30
N GLY A 606 14.06 -9.70 -0.85
CA GLY A 606 12.88 -9.87 -1.70
C GLY A 606 11.93 -11.00 -1.32
N VAL A 607 11.42 -11.71 -2.33
CA VAL A 607 10.26 -12.59 -2.19
C VAL A 607 10.42 -13.94 -2.88
N SER A 608 9.67 -14.93 -2.41
CA SER A 608 9.52 -16.24 -3.05
C SER A 608 8.16 -16.87 -2.74
N LYS A 609 7.78 -17.90 -3.51
CA LYS A 609 6.49 -18.60 -3.34
C LYS A 609 5.31 -17.59 -3.46
N PRO A 610 4.05 -17.96 -3.18
CA PRO A 610 2.91 -17.04 -3.27
C PRO A 610 2.91 -15.93 -2.20
N SER A 611 3.95 -15.09 -2.17
CA SER A 611 4.03 -13.89 -1.34
C SER A 611 3.20 -12.76 -1.95
N MET A 612 2.69 -11.87 -1.08
CA MET A 612 1.75 -10.80 -1.47
C MET A 612 1.90 -9.52 -0.66
N GLY A 613 2.09 -8.39 -1.33
CA GLY A 613 2.16 -7.06 -0.68
C GLY A 613 3.38 -6.88 0.21
N THR A 614 4.51 -7.48 -0.16
CA THR A 614 5.78 -7.26 0.55
C THR A 614 6.36 -5.91 0.15
N VAL A 615 6.92 -5.18 1.12
CA VAL A 615 7.65 -3.94 0.90
C VAL A 615 9.11 -4.14 1.24
N VAL A 616 9.98 -3.94 0.26
CA VAL A 616 11.44 -3.86 0.43
C VAL A 616 11.81 -2.38 0.33
N TRP A 617 12.16 -1.77 1.45
CA TRP A 617 12.33 -0.32 1.58
C TRP A 617 13.77 0.02 1.95
N ASN A 618 14.39 0.90 1.17
CA ASN A 618 15.71 1.46 1.47
C ASN A 618 16.77 0.40 1.83
N CYS A 619 16.76 -0.70 1.08
CA CYS A 619 17.73 -1.79 1.21
C CYS A 619 18.84 -1.64 0.15
N ASN A 620 20.02 -2.18 0.45
CA ASN A 620 21.07 -2.33 -0.54
C ASN A 620 21.53 -3.78 -0.71
N TRP A 621 21.90 -4.11 -1.94
CA TRP A 621 22.59 -5.34 -2.32
C TRP A 621 23.77 -5.02 -3.25
N GLY A 622 24.59 -6.01 -3.55
CA GLY A 622 25.81 -5.78 -4.30
C GLY A 622 25.62 -5.47 -5.77
N GLN A 623 26.64 -4.88 -6.37
CA GLN A 623 26.61 -4.36 -7.74
C GLN A 623 26.49 -5.44 -8.84
N ASP A 624 26.95 -6.66 -8.55
CA ASP A 624 26.87 -7.84 -9.43
C ASP A 624 25.66 -8.74 -9.12
N ALA A 625 24.79 -8.34 -8.17
CA ALA A 625 23.63 -9.10 -7.74
C ALA A 625 22.30 -8.53 -8.30
N CYS A 626 21.18 -9.04 -7.79
CA CYS A 626 19.84 -8.53 -8.08
C CYS A 626 18.94 -8.64 -6.84
N PHE A 627 17.80 -7.96 -6.87
CA PHE A 627 16.74 -8.21 -5.90
C PHE A 627 16.25 -9.67 -5.98
N GLU A 628 15.73 -10.19 -4.88
CA GLU A 628 15.23 -11.58 -4.81
C GLU A 628 13.79 -11.68 -5.31
N SER A 629 13.56 -12.59 -6.24
CA SER A 629 12.26 -12.93 -6.81
C SER A 629 12.26 -14.41 -7.21
N HIS A 630 12.40 -15.28 -6.21
CA HIS A 630 12.76 -16.70 -6.31
C HIS A 630 11.71 -17.61 -6.97
N ALA A 631 10.77 -17.07 -7.75
CA ALA A 631 9.71 -17.78 -8.45
C ALA A 631 8.68 -18.48 -7.55
N THR A 632 7.88 -19.36 -8.16
CA THR A 632 6.68 -19.97 -7.59
C THR A 632 5.63 -18.92 -7.19
N GLN A 633 5.37 -17.97 -8.08
CA GLN A 633 4.18 -17.09 -8.08
C GLN A 633 4.09 -15.96 -7.03
N PRO A 634 5.16 -15.22 -6.70
CA PRO A 634 5.02 -13.98 -5.93
C PRO A 634 4.32 -12.90 -6.76
N ARG A 635 3.58 -12.00 -6.09
CA ARG A 635 2.81 -10.88 -6.67
C ARG A 635 2.90 -9.66 -5.76
N ALA A 636 2.56 -8.49 -6.30
CA ALA A 636 2.37 -7.27 -5.52
C ALA A 636 3.56 -6.97 -4.59
N THR A 637 4.77 -6.86 -5.14
CA THR A 637 5.98 -6.55 -4.37
C THR A 637 6.43 -5.14 -4.71
N LEU A 638 6.70 -4.34 -3.69
CA LEU A 638 7.25 -3.01 -3.84
C LEU A 638 8.74 -3.02 -3.44
N PHE A 639 9.62 -2.66 -4.38
CA PHE A 639 10.99 -2.24 -4.08
C PHE A 639 11.04 -0.72 -4.12
N ASP A 640 11.25 -0.10 -2.96
CA ASP A 640 11.11 1.34 -2.76
C ASP A 640 12.40 1.96 -2.26
N ASN A 641 12.95 2.89 -3.05
CA ASN A 641 14.19 3.62 -2.76
C ASN A 641 15.37 2.69 -2.42
N CYS A 642 15.44 1.52 -3.06
CA CYS A 642 16.52 0.55 -2.90
C CYS A 642 17.69 0.85 -3.84
N ARG A 643 18.88 0.28 -3.54
CA ARG A 643 20.05 0.41 -4.40
C ARG A 643 20.80 -0.92 -4.60
N GLY A 644 21.28 -1.19 -5.80
CA GLY A 644 22.08 -2.39 -6.05
C GLY A 644 22.19 -2.75 -7.53
N GLY A 645 22.80 -3.90 -7.80
CA GLY A 645 22.89 -4.45 -9.16
C GLY A 645 21.52 -4.74 -9.77
N LEU A 646 21.42 -4.60 -11.09
CA LEU A 646 20.29 -5.09 -11.89
C LEU A 646 20.80 -6.14 -12.88
N VAL A 647 21.19 -7.29 -12.33
CA VAL A 647 21.83 -8.39 -13.07
C VAL A 647 20.84 -9.53 -13.24
N ARG A 648 20.62 -9.97 -14.48
CA ARG A 648 19.72 -11.11 -14.76
C ARG A 648 20.28 -12.40 -14.15
N TYR A 649 19.40 -13.33 -13.79
CA TYR A 649 19.73 -14.66 -13.20
C TYR A 649 20.23 -14.64 -11.75
N HIS A 650 20.30 -13.47 -11.13
CA HIS A 650 20.62 -13.31 -9.71
C HIS A 650 19.39 -13.10 -8.83
N ALA A 651 18.18 -13.18 -9.41
CA ALA A 651 16.90 -13.05 -8.68
C ALA A 651 16.32 -14.39 -8.20
N GLY A 652 17.05 -15.50 -8.34
CA GLY A 652 16.64 -16.83 -7.87
C GLY A 652 15.59 -17.53 -8.73
N GLY A 653 15.23 -18.75 -8.34
CA GLY A 653 14.17 -19.54 -8.98
C GLY A 653 14.64 -20.56 -10.01
N ALA A 654 14.05 -21.75 -9.98
CA ALA A 654 14.32 -22.82 -10.94
C ALA A 654 13.48 -22.70 -12.23
N ASP A 655 13.94 -23.31 -13.32
CA ASP A 655 13.28 -23.34 -14.63
C ASP A 655 11.87 -23.95 -14.59
N THR A 656 11.63 -24.87 -13.64
CA THR A 656 10.32 -25.48 -13.37
C THR A 656 9.45 -24.65 -12.42
N GLU A 657 10.00 -23.66 -11.72
CA GLU A 657 9.26 -22.82 -10.77
C GLU A 657 8.76 -21.50 -11.36
N ALA A 658 9.20 -21.16 -12.58
CA ALA A 658 8.83 -19.96 -13.31
C ALA A 658 7.31 -19.72 -13.39
N PRO A 659 6.87 -18.46 -13.51
CA PRO A 659 7.70 -17.23 -13.58
C PRO A 659 8.32 -16.81 -12.24
N ASN A 660 9.40 -16.02 -12.31
CA ASN A 660 10.12 -15.45 -11.17
C ASN A 660 9.23 -14.50 -10.37
N HIS A 661 8.42 -13.70 -11.06
CA HIS A 661 7.39 -12.85 -10.46
C HIS A 661 6.17 -12.76 -11.39
N LEU A 662 4.98 -12.71 -10.81
CA LEU A 662 3.72 -12.42 -11.51
C LEU A 662 3.40 -10.92 -11.44
N SER A 663 2.16 -10.52 -11.71
CA SER A 663 1.77 -9.11 -11.80
C SER A 663 2.13 -8.28 -10.56
N ASP A 664 2.13 -6.96 -10.76
CA ASP A 664 2.24 -5.96 -9.71
C ASP A 664 3.63 -5.93 -9.02
N LEU A 665 4.70 -6.31 -9.72
CA LEU A 665 6.07 -5.94 -9.31
C LEU A 665 6.27 -4.45 -9.54
N THR A 666 6.52 -3.69 -8.48
CA THR A 666 6.72 -2.23 -8.53
C THR A 666 8.15 -1.88 -8.10
N LEU A 667 8.89 -1.25 -8.99
CA LEU A 667 10.21 -0.67 -8.72
C LEU A 667 10.05 0.85 -8.66
N TRP A 668 10.22 1.41 -7.47
CA TRP A 668 10.09 2.85 -7.22
C TRP A 668 11.44 3.43 -6.79
N ASN A 669 11.97 4.36 -7.57
CA ASN A 669 13.25 5.01 -7.32
C ASN A 669 14.40 4.02 -7.07
N LEU A 670 14.47 2.93 -7.82
CA LEU A 670 15.59 1.99 -7.76
C LEU A 670 16.88 2.67 -8.27
N GLU A 671 17.89 2.74 -7.42
CA GLU A 671 19.24 3.19 -7.81
C GLU A 671 20.06 1.99 -8.28
N VAL A 672 20.27 1.87 -9.60
CA VAL A 672 21.09 0.81 -10.18
C VAL A 672 22.56 1.14 -9.96
N THR A 673 23.30 0.23 -9.33
CA THR A 673 24.74 0.42 -9.04
C THR A 673 25.66 -0.47 -9.89
N GLY A 674 25.10 -1.43 -10.62
CA GLY A 674 25.85 -2.33 -11.49
C GLY A 674 24.95 -3.16 -12.40
N THR A 675 25.52 -3.60 -13.53
CA THR A 675 24.79 -4.34 -14.59
C THR A 675 25.63 -5.46 -15.21
N ILE A 676 26.80 -5.74 -14.64
CA ILE A 676 27.77 -6.70 -15.19
C ILE A 676 27.80 -7.91 -14.25
N ASP A 677 27.56 -9.11 -14.79
CA ASP A 677 27.64 -10.36 -14.04
C ASP A 677 29.09 -10.85 -13.84
N GLU A 678 29.23 -11.96 -13.11
CA GLU A 678 30.52 -12.59 -12.83
C GLU A 678 31.24 -13.14 -14.09
N LYS A 679 30.57 -13.16 -15.24
CA LYS A 679 31.10 -13.60 -16.55
C LYS A 679 31.45 -12.40 -17.45
N GLY A 680 31.23 -11.18 -17.01
CA GLY A 680 31.47 -9.96 -17.79
C GLY A 680 30.35 -9.61 -18.77
N ILE A 681 29.19 -10.27 -18.68
CA ILE A 681 28.03 -9.95 -19.51
C ILE A 681 27.38 -8.69 -18.95
N ASN A 682 27.18 -7.69 -19.82
CA ASN A 682 26.57 -6.42 -19.44
C ASN A 682 25.07 -6.40 -19.83
N PHE A 683 24.22 -6.07 -18.87
CA PHE A 683 22.77 -5.98 -19.00
C PHE A 683 22.23 -4.53 -19.08
N ALA A 684 23.09 -3.53 -19.21
CA ALA A 684 22.69 -2.12 -19.18
C ALA A 684 21.74 -1.70 -20.32
N SER A 685 21.82 -2.32 -21.50
CA SER A 685 21.07 -1.88 -22.67
C SER A 685 20.01 -2.90 -23.06
N ASP A 686 18.81 -2.41 -23.43
CA ASP A 686 17.68 -3.25 -23.86
C ASP A 686 17.35 -4.33 -22.82
N PHE A 687 17.27 -3.94 -21.55
CA PHE A 687 16.97 -4.85 -20.45
C PHE A 687 15.56 -5.42 -20.61
N LYS A 688 15.49 -6.74 -20.80
CA LYS A 688 14.24 -7.50 -20.94
C LYS A 688 13.85 -8.16 -19.62
N TRP A 689 12.60 -8.00 -19.21
CA TRP A 689 12.02 -8.65 -18.03
C TRP A 689 11.65 -10.12 -18.30
N TRP A 690 11.47 -10.47 -19.56
CA TRP A 690 11.32 -11.86 -20.02
C TRP A 690 11.76 -11.98 -21.49
N ASP A 691 12.29 -13.14 -21.87
CA ASP A 691 12.72 -13.43 -23.24
C ASP A 691 12.46 -14.89 -23.62
N ALA A 692 12.01 -15.15 -24.85
CA ALA A 692 11.62 -16.46 -25.38
C ALA A 692 12.74 -17.51 -25.27
N GLY A 693 13.99 -17.09 -25.51
CA GLY A 693 15.14 -17.96 -25.45
C GLY A 693 15.60 -18.33 -24.03
N ASN A 694 15.01 -17.72 -23.00
CA ASN A 694 15.47 -17.86 -21.63
C ASN A 694 14.50 -18.65 -20.76
N VAL A 695 15.00 -19.58 -19.94
CA VAL A 695 14.17 -20.40 -19.03
C VAL A 695 14.30 -20.01 -17.55
N TRP A 696 15.30 -19.19 -17.20
CA TRP A 696 15.65 -18.82 -15.82
C TRP A 696 15.24 -17.40 -15.43
N TRP A 697 14.83 -16.58 -16.40
CA TRP A 697 14.42 -15.18 -16.22
C TRP A 697 13.08 -14.90 -16.90
N LYS A 698 12.04 -14.85 -16.09
CA LYS A 698 10.62 -14.69 -16.46
C LYS A 698 9.92 -13.83 -15.42
N ILE A 699 10.07 -12.51 -15.53
CA ILE A 699 9.35 -11.54 -14.71
C ILE A 699 8.17 -11.00 -15.53
N TYR A 700 6.95 -11.16 -15.00
CA TYR A 700 5.78 -10.47 -15.55
C TYR A 700 6.06 -8.97 -15.64
N PRO A 701 5.64 -8.29 -16.72
CA PRO A 701 5.94 -6.87 -16.95
C PRO A 701 5.76 -5.98 -15.71
N PRO A 702 6.83 -5.39 -15.18
CA PRO A 702 6.75 -4.61 -13.95
C PRO A 702 6.27 -3.18 -14.19
N ILE A 703 5.98 -2.49 -13.09
CA ILE A 703 5.83 -1.05 -12.99
C ILE A 703 7.19 -0.49 -12.59
N VAL A 704 7.77 0.40 -13.41
CA VAL A 704 9.09 0.97 -13.18
C VAL A 704 8.99 2.49 -13.17
N VAL A 705 9.28 3.10 -12.03
CA VAL A 705 9.18 4.55 -11.85
C VAL A 705 10.45 5.08 -11.19
N GLY A 706 11.11 6.05 -11.84
CA GLY A 706 12.24 6.78 -11.28
C GLY A 706 13.54 5.99 -11.12
N THR A 707 13.71 4.89 -11.86
CA THR A 707 14.99 4.16 -11.90
C THR A 707 16.12 5.10 -12.30
N HIS A 708 17.22 5.11 -11.56
CA HIS A 708 18.34 6.04 -11.77
C HIS A 708 19.68 5.42 -11.35
N GLY A 709 20.77 6.19 -11.36
CA GLY A 709 22.12 5.71 -11.05
C GLY A 709 22.88 5.33 -12.32
N GLN A 710 23.49 4.14 -12.34
CA GLN A 710 24.11 3.59 -13.55
C GLN A 710 23.06 3.49 -14.67
N ALA A 711 23.40 4.02 -15.84
CA ALA A 711 22.49 4.07 -16.97
C ALA A 711 22.03 2.67 -17.38
N VAL A 712 20.70 2.50 -17.41
CA VAL A 712 20.01 1.32 -17.93
C VAL A 712 18.93 1.78 -18.91
N THR A 713 18.74 1.04 -20.00
CA THR A 713 17.58 1.19 -20.87
C THR A 713 16.75 -0.08 -20.84
N PHE A 714 15.43 0.07 -20.70
CA PHE A 714 14.50 -1.06 -20.75
C PHE A 714 14.02 -1.29 -22.18
N SER A 715 13.75 -2.56 -22.48
CA SER A 715 13.26 -2.95 -23.79
C SER A 715 11.90 -2.30 -24.09
N GLN A 716 11.78 -1.75 -25.29
CA GLN A 716 10.56 -1.09 -25.78
C GLN A 716 9.66 -2.08 -26.56
N GLU A 717 10.00 -3.38 -26.55
CA GLU A 717 9.13 -4.42 -27.08
C GLU A 717 7.79 -4.45 -26.31
N GLU A 718 6.69 -4.60 -27.05
CA GLU A 718 5.35 -4.64 -26.47
C GLU A 718 5.25 -5.73 -25.38
N GLY A 719 4.69 -5.36 -24.23
CA GLY A 719 4.51 -6.29 -23.12
C GLY A 719 5.79 -6.59 -22.34
N GLN A 720 6.83 -5.74 -22.38
CA GLN A 720 7.97 -5.82 -21.45
C GLN A 720 7.76 -5.05 -20.15
N LEU A 721 6.94 -4.00 -20.16
CA LEU A 721 6.63 -3.16 -19.01
C LEU A 721 5.11 -2.97 -18.90
N THR A 722 4.58 -2.99 -17.68
CA THR A 722 3.20 -2.57 -17.42
C THR A 722 3.12 -1.05 -17.41
N TYR A 723 4.14 -0.39 -16.85
CA TYR A 723 4.23 1.06 -16.78
C TYR A 723 5.71 1.48 -16.66
N GLU A 724 6.08 2.56 -17.34
CA GLU A 724 7.40 3.18 -17.27
C GLU A 724 7.25 4.70 -17.08
N GLU A 725 7.96 5.25 -16.10
CA GLU A 725 8.02 6.70 -15.88
C GLU A 725 9.40 7.11 -15.37
N SER A 726 10.00 8.14 -15.99
CA SER A 726 11.25 8.77 -15.54
C SER A 726 12.46 7.81 -15.39
N THR A 727 12.72 6.96 -16.38
CA THR A 727 13.98 6.19 -16.43
C THR A 727 15.17 7.13 -16.65
N GLY A 728 16.12 7.11 -15.72
CA GLY A 728 17.32 7.95 -15.67
C GLY A 728 17.29 9.02 -14.57
N THR A 729 16.12 9.35 -14.03
CA THR A 729 15.95 10.43 -13.03
C THR A 729 15.01 10.00 -11.93
N LYS A 730 15.41 10.21 -10.67
CA LYS A 730 14.60 9.97 -9.49
C LYS A 730 13.33 10.83 -9.49
N VAL A 731 12.20 10.29 -9.03
CA VAL A 731 10.91 10.99 -8.93
C VAL A 731 10.53 11.34 -7.48
N THR A 732 9.54 12.21 -7.34
CA THR A 732 8.81 12.47 -6.09
C THR A 732 7.45 11.75 -6.09
N PRO A 733 6.95 11.25 -4.94
CA PRO A 733 7.66 11.16 -3.66
C PRO A 733 8.90 10.26 -3.73
N GLU A 734 9.89 10.54 -2.88
CA GLU A 734 11.13 9.74 -2.84
C GLU A 734 10.84 8.26 -2.48
N SER A 735 9.92 8.04 -1.54
CA SER A 735 9.46 6.72 -1.13
C SER A 735 7.96 6.63 -1.31
N LEU A 736 7.51 5.68 -2.13
CA LEU A 736 6.08 5.41 -2.33
C LEU A 736 5.44 4.89 -1.05
N TYR A 737 6.12 3.98 -0.32
CA TYR A 737 5.58 3.40 0.92
C TYR A 737 5.37 4.47 1.99
N GLU A 738 6.33 5.39 2.16
CA GLU A 738 6.18 6.51 3.11
C GLU A 738 5.04 7.45 2.72
N ALA A 739 4.91 7.79 1.43
CA ALA A 739 3.83 8.65 0.96
C ALA A 739 2.46 8.00 1.15
N GLN A 740 2.35 6.69 0.92
CA GLN A 740 1.12 5.93 1.18
C GLN A 740 0.80 5.87 2.68
N LEU A 741 1.80 5.68 3.55
CA LEU A 741 1.62 5.77 5.01
C LEU A 741 1.15 7.16 5.45
N GLN A 742 1.77 8.22 4.93
CA GLN A 742 1.38 9.61 5.18
C GLN A 742 -0.08 9.84 4.77
N LYS A 743 -0.47 9.38 3.57
CA LYS A 743 -1.85 9.51 3.09
C LYS A 743 -2.84 8.74 3.95
N ARG A 744 -2.50 7.52 4.38
CA ARG A 744 -3.38 6.68 5.20
C ARG A 744 -3.52 7.18 6.64
N LEU A 745 -2.41 7.56 7.27
CA LEU A 745 -2.34 7.86 8.70
C LEU A 745 -2.39 9.37 9.01
N GLY A 746 -2.21 10.24 8.01
CA GLY A 746 -1.99 11.67 8.20
C GLY A 746 -0.58 12.03 8.70
N TYR A 747 0.30 11.04 8.88
CA TYR A 747 1.70 11.22 9.25
C TYR A 747 2.56 10.02 8.83
N VAL A 748 3.85 10.23 8.56
CA VAL A 748 4.83 9.12 8.50
C VAL A 748 5.22 8.70 9.94
N PRO A 749 5.05 7.43 10.34
CA PRO A 749 5.37 6.95 11.69
C PRO A 749 6.80 7.25 12.15
N ALA A 750 6.96 7.61 13.42
CA ALA A 750 8.26 8.00 14.00
C ALA A 750 9.32 6.88 13.91
N TRP A 751 8.90 5.62 13.98
CA TRP A 751 9.81 4.48 13.87
C TRP A 751 10.49 4.43 12.50
N LEU A 752 9.77 4.73 11.43
CA LEU A 752 10.28 4.71 10.06
C LEU A 752 11.19 5.92 9.81
N LYS A 753 10.81 7.09 10.33
CA LYS A 753 11.67 8.28 10.32
C LYS A 753 13.00 8.05 11.03
N ALA A 754 12.99 7.32 12.16
CA ALA A 754 14.20 7.00 12.92
C ALA A 754 15.17 6.04 12.20
N LEU A 755 14.71 5.39 11.13
CA LEU A 755 15.56 4.52 10.30
C LEU A 755 16.30 5.28 9.21
N LYS A 756 15.87 6.49 8.85
CA LYS A 756 16.56 7.33 7.84
C LYS A 756 17.92 7.73 8.34
#